data_AF-A0A832YF14-F1
#
_entry.id   AF-A0A832YF14-F1
#
_cell.length_a   1.000
_cell.length_b   1.000
_cell.length_c   1.000
_cell.angle_alpha   90.00
_cell.angle_beta   90.00
_cell.angle_gamma   90.00
#
_symmetry.space_group_name_H-M   'P 1'
#
loop_
_entity.id
_entity.type
_entity.pdbx_description
1 polymer ?
#
loop_
_entity_poly.entity_id
_entity_poly.type
_entity_poly.pdbx_seq_one_letter_code
_entity_poly.pdbx_strand_id
1 'polypeptide(L)'
;MVRIKWITLTAKYPGTCLVDGGPIHVGEKVQWCKGIGVRHISCGKKADQVEELKEKSFESAVQGNLGAAREFAQKALDIQPNEKEIYSLAQLLYDKWDFEGAIMLYNKILKRNPNHIDTLMSKASALRYLRKYKEAMRIYNKIIKIQPKHIDAHWCQAFMYIYEIRDHKKAIPIVKKIIKISPKSVDLFAECASRFAACGEYELAIKLANKALDMKPDIIGARMSKLYWLISLMQEQKTEKDALAIINKYLKNDPKFFVYLLKYRFYIRAKKDDSAMEVYQRILDEEPETDVDRVIKSNTLALMNDHETTIKFCEDNKDRDEIFIHLQITKAAAYKNQGELVKAFEIFKQIQLYYDEIGSTNTHVLREMASIWEELDNEKNALIFYQQILKFDSEDKEILVKVVHLLKKSHRLDELFSYLERMHILWPNNNNFTLEYANALMEKNEYPIAAALYEPIAKQYDISDETYDDAKIASLKMGECMLKMGDPKTAYKIFLKLVKDDNKFKEAWDGLAIAATELGKRSEAEKAIKRAANLEEYEFARDTIEPERIEGVPLAPISPKGTRERSISKGKNVIQKPTFRYNPTTKMADSGVEKTLVSNVDSLLNGDGGVVHIGITEKKPTGLFNDLKLFPKKKRTQEEFEKKLRETLQNRLSDSYIGRTIRITFPKTHSVTICEIFVPRSSVPIYVITKNKDEEFYVRENGKLVRLSPRKQSEYIKEHFFDVD
;
A
#
# COMPACT_ATOMS: atom_id res chain seq x y z
N MET A 1 -9.85 -12.80 -40.47
CA MET A 1 -10.84 -13.89 -40.30
C MET A 1 -11.00 -14.64 -41.62
N VAL A 2 -10.56 -15.90 -41.69
CA VAL A 2 -10.97 -16.77 -42.80
C VAL A 2 -12.41 -17.20 -42.50
N ARG A 3 -13.39 -16.77 -43.31
CA ARG A 3 -14.78 -17.19 -43.13
C ARG A 3 -14.90 -18.67 -43.49
N ILE A 4 -14.98 -19.53 -42.49
CA ILE A 4 -15.23 -20.96 -42.64
C ILE A 4 -16.66 -21.14 -43.16
N LYS A 5 -16.82 -21.74 -44.35
CA LYS A 5 -18.14 -21.94 -44.98
C LYS A 5 -18.62 -23.37 -44.72
N TRP A 6 -19.65 -23.50 -43.92
CA TRP A 6 -20.32 -24.77 -43.64
C TRP A 6 -21.42 -25.03 -44.67
N ILE A 7 -21.52 -26.27 -45.15
CA ILE A 7 -22.53 -26.68 -46.14
C ILE A 7 -23.40 -27.75 -45.50
N THR A 8 -24.72 -27.61 -45.62
CA THR A 8 -25.66 -28.62 -45.15
C THR A 8 -25.73 -29.76 -46.15
N LEU A 9 -25.42 -30.97 -45.69
CA LEU A 9 -25.43 -32.20 -46.50
C LEU A 9 -26.19 -33.30 -45.74
N THR A 10 -26.63 -34.32 -46.46
CA THR A 10 -27.14 -35.56 -45.85
C THR A 10 -25.97 -36.53 -45.67
N ALA A 11 -25.80 -37.07 -44.46
CA ALA A 11 -24.73 -38.02 -44.15
C ALA A 11 -24.89 -39.29 -44.98
N LYS A 12 -23.89 -39.59 -45.82
CA LYS A 12 -23.86 -40.81 -46.65
C LYS A 12 -23.22 -42.01 -45.97
N TYR A 13 -22.43 -41.74 -44.93
CA TYR A 13 -21.71 -42.74 -44.15
C TYR A 13 -21.90 -42.44 -42.66
N PRO A 14 -21.90 -43.47 -41.79
CA PRO A 14 -21.93 -43.25 -40.36
C PRO A 14 -20.63 -42.55 -39.94
N GLY A 15 -20.72 -41.72 -38.91
CA GLY A 15 -19.57 -40.97 -38.39
C GLY A 15 -19.78 -40.53 -36.96
N THR A 16 -18.87 -39.71 -36.46
CA THR A 16 -18.97 -39.12 -35.13
C THR A 16 -19.05 -37.61 -35.27
N CYS A 17 -20.02 -36.99 -34.61
CA CYS A 17 -20.17 -35.55 -34.61
C CYS A 17 -19.01 -34.91 -33.85
N LEU A 18 -18.35 -33.96 -34.50
CA LEU A 18 -17.15 -33.30 -33.96
C LEU A 18 -17.41 -32.38 -32.76
N VAL A 19 -18.67 -32.08 -32.45
CA VAL A 19 -19.05 -31.11 -31.40
C VAL A 19 -19.43 -31.81 -30.09
N ASP A 20 -20.16 -32.92 -30.16
CA ASP A 20 -20.69 -33.63 -28.98
C ASP A 20 -20.18 -35.09 -28.87
N GLY A 21 -19.42 -35.58 -29.85
CA GLY A 21 -18.94 -36.96 -29.88
C GLY A 21 -20.04 -38.01 -30.12
N GLY A 22 -21.27 -37.59 -30.43
CA GLY A 22 -22.40 -38.48 -30.69
C GLY A 22 -22.30 -39.17 -32.06
N PRO A 23 -22.93 -40.34 -32.25
CA PRO A 23 -22.99 -41.00 -33.55
C PRO A 23 -23.82 -40.16 -34.53
N ILE A 24 -23.31 -40.00 -35.75
CA ILE A 24 -24.06 -39.49 -36.91
C ILE A 24 -24.50 -40.71 -37.71
N HIS A 25 -25.79 -40.81 -37.97
CA HIS A 25 -26.36 -41.91 -38.74
C HIS A 25 -26.52 -41.56 -40.22
N VAL A 26 -26.47 -42.58 -41.07
CA VAL A 26 -26.71 -42.42 -42.51
C VAL A 26 -28.12 -41.88 -42.73
N GLY A 27 -28.26 -40.83 -43.54
CA GLY A 27 -29.54 -40.16 -43.81
C GLY A 27 -29.82 -38.93 -42.94
N GLU A 28 -29.04 -38.67 -41.90
CA GLU A 28 -29.19 -37.47 -41.08
C GLU A 28 -28.69 -36.21 -41.81
N LYS A 29 -29.36 -35.09 -41.58
CA LYS A 29 -28.89 -33.80 -42.08
C LYS A 29 -27.82 -33.23 -41.15
N VAL A 30 -26.65 -32.95 -41.72
CA VAL A 30 -25.44 -32.55 -41.02
C VAL A 30 -24.79 -31.34 -41.69
N GLN A 31 -24.04 -30.56 -40.93
CA GLN A 31 -23.18 -29.52 -41.49
C GLN A 31 -21.78 -30.08 -41.70
N TRP A 32 -21.24 -29.87 -42.89
CA TRP A 32 -19.89 -30.30 -43.24
C TRP A 32 -19.03 -29.11 -43.66
N CYS A 33 -17.78 -29.12 -43.20
CA CYS A 33 -16.76 -28.21 -43.68
C CYS A 33 -15.51 -28.99 -44.09
N LYS A 34 -15.00 -28.68 -45.29
CA LYS A 34 -13.84 -29.35 -45.88
C LYS A 34 -12.61 -29.12 -45.00
N GLY A 35 -11.96 -30.21 -44.58
CA GLY A 35 -10.76 -30.19 -43.72
C GLY A 35 -11.03 -30.13 -42.22
N ILE A 36 -12.28 -29.83 -41.81
CA ILE A 36 -12.68 -29.79 -40.38
C ILE A 36 -13.55 -31.00 -40.03
N GLY A 37 -14.47 -31.39 -40.93
CA GLY A 37 -15.31 -32.60 -40.84
C GLY A 37 -16.80 -32.30 -40.64
N VAL A 38 -17.56 -33.20 -40.02
CA VAL A 38 -19.03 -33.19 -39.97
C VAL A 38 -19.57 -32.95 -38.54
N ARG A 39 -20.61 -32.12 -38.40
CA ARG A 39 -21.37 -31.93 -37.14
C ARG A 39 -22.89 -32.01 -37.38
N HIS A 40 -23.68 -32.43 -36.39
CA HIS A 40 -25.15 -32.33 -36.47
C HIS A 40 -25.59 -30.87 -36.70
N ILE A 41 -26.65 -30.64 -37.47
CA ILE A 41 -27.20 -29.27 -37.66
C ILE A 41 -27.59 -28.65 -36.32
N SER A 42 -28.21 -29.42 -35.44
CA SER A 42 -28.60 -28.99 -34.09
C SER A 42 -27.38 -28.61 -33.24
N CYS A 43 -26.29 -29.36 -33.33
CA CYS A 43 -25.05 -29.08 -32.61
C CYS A 43 -24.29 -27.89 -33.21
N GLY A 44 -24.37 -27.67 -34.52
CA GLY A 44 -23.85 -26.48 -35.18
C GLY A 44 -24.56 -25.21 -34.73
N LYS A 45 -25.90 -25.20 -34.70
CA LYS A 45 -26.67 -24.06 -34.19
C LYS A 45 -26.36 -23.74 -32.72
N LYS A 46 -26.21 -24.76 -31.88
CA LYS A 46 -25.81 -24.59 -30.47
C LYS A 46 -24.40 -24.01 -30.34
N ALA A 47 -23.44 -24.47 -31.15
CA ALA A 47 -22.08 -23.96 -31.14
C ALA A 47 -22.00 -22.49 -31.59
N ASP A 48 -22.69 -22.14 -32.68
CA ASP A 48 -22.73 -20.77 -33.20
C ASP A 48 -23.41 -19.81 -32.17
N GLN A 49 -24.48 -20.27 -31.51
CA GLN A 49 -25.16 -19.53 -30.43
C GLN A 49 -24.26 -19.33 -29.20
N VAL A 50 -23.45 -20.32 -28.85
CA VAL A 50 -22.46 -20.22 -27.76
C VAL A 50 -21.38 -19.20 -28.11
N GLU A 51 -20.93 -19.13 -29.37
CA GLU A 51 -19.92 -18.17 -29.83
C GLU A 51 -20.44 -16.73 -29.79
N GLU A 52 -21.67 -16.49 -30.24
CA GLU A 52 -22.33 -15.18 -30.15
C GLU A 52 -22.49 -14.72 -28.68
N LEU A 53 -22.88 -15.63 -27.78
CA LEU A 53 -23.02 -15.32 -26.36
C LEU A 53 -21.66 -15.03 -25.70
N LYS A 54 -20.56 -15.63 -26.19
CA LYS A 54 -19.19 -15.31 -25.73
C LYS A 54 -18.76 -13.93 -26.16
N GLU A 55 -19.01 -13.54 -27.40
CA GLU A 55 -18.71 -12.19 -27.90
C GLU A 55 -19.48 -11.15 -27.07
N LYS A 56 -20.79 -11.36 -26.85
CA LYS A 56 -21.61 -10.47 -26.00
C LYS A 56 -21.13 -10.41 -24.56
N SER A 57 -20.70 -11.53 -23.99
CA SER A 57 -20.13 -11.58 -22.63
C SER A 57 -18.84 -10.78 -22.55
N PHE A 58 -17.94 -10.93 -23.53
CA PHE A 58 -16.69 -10.19 -23.62
C PHE A 58 -16.91 -8.70 -23.85
N GLU A 59 -17.77 -8.31 -24.80
CA GLU A 59 -18.12 -6.91 -25.06
C GLU A 59 -18.72 -6.23 -23.83
N SER A 60 -19.64 -6.91 -23.13
CA SER A 60 -20.22 -6.40 -21.88
C SER A 60 -19.16 -6.22 -20.80
N ALA A 61 -18.20 -7.15 -20.69
CA ALA A 61 -17.09 -7.04 -19.75
C ALA A 61 -16.08 -5.93 -20.13
N VAL A 62 -15.89 -5.67 -21.42
CA VAL A 62 -15.10 -4.54 -21.92
C VAL A 62 -15.79 -3.21 -21.61
N GLN A 63 -17.13 -3.18 -21.69
CA GLN A 63 -17.96 -2.01 -21.35
C GLN A 63 -18.17 -1.83 -19.84
N GLY A 64 -17.60 -2.68 -18.99
CA GLY A 64 -17.74 -2.60 -17.53
C GLY A 64 -19.09 -3.07 -16.99
N ASN A 65 -19.97 -3.64 -17.82
CA ASN A 65 -21.23 -4.22 -17.38
C ASN A 65 -21.03 -5.69 -16.97
N LEU A 66 -20.50 -5.88 -15.77
CA LEU A 66 -20.18 -7.21 -15.21
C LEU A 66 -21.44 -8.09 -15.03
N GLY A 67 -22.59 -7.49 -14.72
CA GLY A 67 -23.86 -8.21 -14.58
C GLY A 67 -24.32 -8.86 -15.89
N ALA A 68 -24.33 -8.09 -16.99
CA ALA A 68 -24.66 -8.61 -18.32
C ALA A 68 -23.62 -9.60 -18.82
N ALA A 69 -22.33 -9.34 -18.58
CA ALA A 69 -21.24 -10.24 -18.93
C ALA A 69 -21.45 -11.62 -18.29
N ARG A 70 -21.80 -11.65 -16.98
CA ARG A 70 -22.12 -12.85 -16.22
C ARG A 70 -23.36 -13.59 -16.76
N GLU A 71 -24.39 -12.87 -17.15
CA GLU A 71 -25.62 -13.47 -17.70
C GLU A 71 -25.36 -14.15 -19.06
N PHE A 72 -24.68 -13.48 -19.99
CA PHE A 72 -24.33 -14.05 -21.29
C PHE A 72 -23.40 -15.24 -21.17
N ALA A 73 -22.40 -15.14 -20.30
CA ALA A 73 -21.55 -16.25 -19.90
C ALA A 73 -22.36 -17.45 -19.39
N GLN A 74 -23.30 -17.23 -18.48
CA GLN A 74 -24.12 -18.30 -17.91
C GLN A 74 -24.98 -18.97 -18.99
N LYS A 75 -25.60 -18.19 -19.89
CA LYS A 75 -26.36 -18.71 -21.04
C LYS A 75 -25.51 -19.56 -21.99
N ALA A 76 -24.27 -19.14 -22.26
CA ALA A 76 -23.34 -19.92 -23.09
C ALA A 76 -23.01 -21.27 -22.44
N LEU A 77 -22.80 -21.26 -21.12
CA LEU A 77 -22.50 -22.46 -20.34
C LEU A 77 -23.67 -23.43 -20.22
N ASP A 78 -24.90 -22.92 -20.21
CA ASP A 78 -26.11 -23.75 -20.19
C ASP A 78 -26.29 -24.53 -21.51
N ILE A 79 -25.73 -24.03 -22.62
CA ILE A 79 -25.83 -24.65 -23.95
C ILE A 79 -24.71 -25.67 -24.18
N GLN A 80 -23.45 -25.33 -23.87
CA GLN A 80 -22.31 -26.23 -24.03
C GLN A 80 -21.29 -26.07 -22.88
N PRO A 81 -21.36 -26.91 -21.84
CA PRO A 81 -20.41 -26.84 -20.73
C PRO A 81 -19.09 -27.54 -21.10
N ASN A 82 -18.15 -26.80 -21.69
CA ASN A 82 -16.79 -27.26 -21.96
C ASN A 82 -15.79 -26.63 -20.97
N GLU A 83 -14.86 -27.44 -20.44
CA GLU A 83 -13.93 -27.08 -19.37
C GLU A 83 -12.98 -25.94 -19.76
N LYS A 84 -12.46 -25.96 -20.99
CA LYS A 84 -11.54 -24.93 -21.50
C LYS A 84 -12.22 -23.57 -21.59
N GLU A 85 -13.46 -23.53 -22.03
CA GLU A 85 -14.28 -22.31 -22.18
C GLU A 85 -14.68 -21.75 -20.83
N ILE A 86 -15.04 -22.62 -19.88
CA ILE A 86 -15.29 -22.21 -18.49
C ILE A 86 -14.02 -21.59 -17.91
N TYR A 87 -12.85 -22.18 -18.19
CA TYR A 87 -11.58 -21.68 -17.70
C TYR A 87 -11.23 -20.32 -18.33
N SER A 88 -11.33 -20.18 -19.65
CA SER A 88 -11.08 -18.90 -20.36
C SER A 88 -11.98 -17.78 -19.87
N LEU A 89 -13.27 -18.06 -19.66
CA LEU A 89 -14.19 -17.08 -19.11
C LEU A 89 -13.86 -16.73 -17.65
N ALA A 90 -13.47 -17.71 -16.84
CA ALA A 90 -13.04 -17.47 -15.47
C ALA A 90 -11.77 -16.60 -15.41
N GLN A 91 -10.84 -16.78 -16.35
CA GLN A 91 -9.66 -15.90 -16.50
C GLN A 91 -10.07 -14.49 -16.92
N LEU A 92 -11.00 -14.34 -17.87
CA LEU A 92 -11.51 -13.02 -18.25
C LEU A 92 -12.14 -12.27 -17.06
N LEU A 93 -12.97 -12.96 -16.26
CA LEU A 93 -13.54 -12.37 -15.04
C LEU A 93 -12.46 -12.03 -14.01
N TYR A 94 -11.46 -12.89 -13.87
CA TYR A 94 -10.31 -12.67 -13.01
C TYR A 94 -9.51 -11.42 -13.42
N ASP A 95 -9.22 -11.26 -14.71
CA ASP A 95 -8.53 -10.08 -15.28
C ASP A 95 -9.36 -8.80 -15.13
N LYS A 96 -10.68 -8.95 -15.01
CA LYS A 96 -11.65 -7.87 -14.73
C LYS A 96 -11.94 -7.69 -13.24
N TRP A 97 -11.17 -8.35 -12.35
CA TRP A 97 -11.29 -8.22 -10.90
C TRP A 97 -12.59 -8.77 -10.30
N ASP A 98 -13.43 -9.47 -11.09
CA ASP A 98 -14.57 -10.23 -10.61
C ASP A 98 -14.11 -11.62 -10.11
N PHE A 99 -13.43 -11.60 -8.97
CA PHE A 99 -12.87 -12.80 -8.37
C PHE A 99 -13.95 -13.76 -7.86
N GLU A 100 -15.07 -13.26 -7.35
CA GLU A 100 -16.22 -14.07 -6.96
C GLU A 100 -16.79 -14.85 -8.16
N GLY A 101 -17.03 -14.16 -9.28
CA GLY A 101 -17.49 -14.75 -10.53
C GLY A 101 -16.50 -15.79 -11.06
N ALA A 102 -15.21 -15.46 -11.07
CA ALA A 102 -14.14 -16.39 -11.46
C ALA A 102 -14.12 -17.65 -10.58
N ILE A 103 -14.18 -17.51 -9.24
CA ILE A 103 -14.21 -18.64 -8.30
C ILE A 103 -15.43 -19.53 -8.55
N MET A 104 -16.58 -18.93 -8.84
CA MET A 104 -17.81 -19.66 -9.12
C MET A 104 -17.65 -20.57 -10.36
N LEU A 105 -16.97 -20.08 -11.40
CA LEU A 105 -16.65 -20.84 -12.61
C LEU A 105 -15.56 -21.90 -12.37
N TYR A 106 -14.49 -21.55 -11.64
CA TYR A 106 -13.46 -22.52 -11.24
C TYR A 106 -14.04 -23.68 -10.43
N ASN A 107 -15.03 -23.43 -9.56
CA ASN A 107 -15.73 -24.48 -8.82
C ASN A 107 -16.48 -25.46 -9.74
N LYS A 108 -17.03 -24.99 -10.87
CA LYS A 108 -17.69 -25.88 -11.85
C LYS A 108 -16.69 -26.83 -12.49
N ILE A 109 -15.50 -26.35 -12.86
CA ILE A 109 -14.41 -27.18 -13.38
C ILE A 109 -13.97 -28.20 -12.32
N LEU A 110 -13.69 -27.73 -11.10
CA LEU A 110 -13.20 -28.59 -10.01
C LEU A 110 -14.24 -29.62 -9.54
N LYS A 111 -15.53 -29.41 -9.80
CA LYS A 111 -16.56 -30.42 -9.54
C LYS A 111 -16.42 -31.64 -10.47
N ARG A 112 -15.97 -31.42 -11.72
CA ARG A 112 -15.73 -32.48 -12.71
C ARG A 112 -14.33 -33.06 -12.59
N ASN A 113 -13.33 -32.21 -12.43
CA ASN A 113 -11.94 -32.57 -12.25
C ASN A 113 -11.36 -31.97 -10.96
N PRO A 114 -11.51 -32.66 -9.81
CA PRO A 114 -11.11 -32.12 -8.51
C PRO A 114 -9.61 -31.82 -8.37
N ASN A 115 -8.77 -32.41 -9.23
CA ASN A 115 -7.31 -32.32 -9.16
C ASN A 115 -6.70 -31.53 -10.33
N HIS A 116 -7.50 -30.77 -11.09
CA HIS A 116 -6.99 -29.89 -12.14
C HIS A 116 -6.11 -28.78 -11.55
N ILE A 117 -4.78 -28.91 -11.68
CA ILE A 117 -3.80 -28.08 -10.96
C ILE A 117 -3.91 -26.61 -11.35
N ASP A 118 -4.04 -26.28 -12.64
CA ASP A 118 -4.10 -24.89 -13.11
C ASP A 118 -5.37 -24.17 -12.59
N THR A 119 -6.48 -24.91 -12.47
CA THR A 119 -7.73 -24.38 -11.89
C THR A 119 -7.61 -24.22 -10.39
N LEU A 120 -6.94 -25.14 -9.70
CA LEU A 120 -6.64 -24.99 -8.27
C LEU A 120 -5.74 -23.78 -8.03
N MET A 121 -4.68 -23.58 -8.82
CA MET A 121 -3.79 -22.42 -8.74
C MET A 121 -4.55 -21.11 -8.97
N SER A 122 -5.34 -21.02 -10.05
CA SER A 122 -6.10 -19.82 -10.38
C SER A 122 -7.18 -19.50 -9.34
N LYS A 123 -7.88 -20.52 -8.83
CA LYS A 123 -8.83 -20.34 -7.72
C LYS A 123 -8.14 -19.87 -6.44
N ALA A 124 -6.99 -20.45 -6.09
CA ALA A 124 -6.23 -20.04 -4.92
C ALA A 124 -5.74 -18.59 -5.05
N SER A 125 -5.33 -18.18 -6.25
CA SER A 125 -5.00 -16.80 -6.55
C SER A 125 -6.21 -15.89 -6.36
N ALA A 126 -7.37 -16.18 -6.97
CA ALA A 126 -8.59 -15.39 -6.79
C ALA A 126 -9.00 -15.26 -5.30
N LEU A 127 -8.87 -16.34 -4.53
CA LEU A 127 -9.10 -16.33 -3.09
C LEU A 127 -8.09 -15.46 -2.34
N ARG A 128 -6.83 -15.40 -2.78
CA ARG A 128 -5.82 -14.48 -2.22
C ARG A 128 -6.22 -13.03 -2.43
N TYR A 129 -6.65 -12.65 -3.64
CA TYR A 129 -7.13 -11.30 -3.95
C TYR A 129 -8.34 -10.90 -3.10
N LEU A 130 -9.27 -11.85 -2.88
CA LEU A 130 -10.39 -11.66 -1.94
C LEU A 130 -9.99 -11.75 -0.46
N ARG A 131 -8.70 -11.80 -0.15
CA ARG A 131 -8.14 -11.95 1.21
C ARG A 131 -8.65 -13.17 1.97
N LYS A 132 -9.19 -14.17 1.27
CA LYS A 132 -9.59 -15.49 1.82
C LYS A 132 -8.37 -16.40 1.96
N TYR A 133 -7.36 -15.90 2.68
CA TYR A 133 -6.04 -16.52 2.76
C TYR A 133 -6.05 -17.95 3.30
N LYS A 134 -6.91 -18.23 4.29
CA LYS A 134 -7.07 -19.58 4.84
C LYS A 134 -7.55 -20.58 3.79
N GLU A 135 -8.46 -20.17 2.90
CA GLU A 135 -8.97 -21.01 1.82
C GLU A 135 -7.93 -21.19 0.71
N ALA A 136 -7.26 -20.11 0.30
CA ALA A 136 -6.15 -20.17 -0.65
C ALA A 136 -5.05 -21.15 -0.18
N MET A 137 -4.64 -21.04 1.09
CA MET A 137 -3.65 -21.92 1.71
C MET A 137 -4.08 -23.40 1.72
N ARG A 138 -5.36 -23.70 1.93
CA ARG A 138 -5.88 -25.08 1.82
C ARG A 138 -5.71 -25.62 0.40
N ILE A 139 -5.92 -24.79 -0.61
CA ILE A 139 -5.76 -25.19 -2.02
C ILE A 139 -4.27 -25.39 -2.35
N TYR A 140 -3.38 -24.48 -1.96
CA TYR A 140 -1.93 -24.68 -2.15
C TYR A 140 -1.43 -25.96 -1.47
N ASN A 141 -1.87 -26.22 -0.23
CA ASN A 141 -1.55 -27.47 0.46
C ASN A 141 -2.11 -28.70 -0.28
N LYS A 142 -3.29 -28.60 -0.91
CA LYS A 142 -3.84 -29.68 -1.74
C LYS A 142 -2.96 -29.92 -2.97
N ILE A 143 -2.54 -28.87 -3.67
CA ILE A 143 -1.63 -28.98 -4.83
C ILE A 143 -0.31 -29.65 -4.41
N ILE A 144 0.28 -29.22 -3.29
CA ILE A 144 1.53 -29.78 -2.77
C ILE A 144 1.36 -31.25 -2.34
N LYS A 145 0.18 -31.67 -1.88
CA LYS A 145 -0.11 -33.10 -1.63
C LYS A 145 -0.17 -33.91 -2.92
N ILE A 146 -0.73 -33.35 -4.00
CA ILE A 146 -0.81 -34.02 -5.31
C ILE A 146 0.57 -34.05 -5.99
N GLN A 147 1.29 -32.93 -5.95
CA GLN A 147 2.61 -32.75 -6.55
C GLN A 147 3.60 -32.14 -5.54
N PRO A 148 4.29 -32.96 -4.73
CA PRO A 148 5.16 -32.48 -3.65
C PRO A 148 6.34 -31.58 -4.07
N LYS A 149 6.73 -31.66 -5.35
CA LYS A 149 7.83 -30.88 -5.95
C LYS A 149 7.34 -29.70 -6.80
N HIS A 150 6.05 -29.36 -6.78
CA HIS A 150 5.51 -28.24 -7.56
C HIS A 150 6.05 -26.91 -7.01
N ILE A 151 7.03 -26.32 -7.71
CA ILE A 151 7.75 -25.13 -7.25
C ILE A 151 6.80 -23.94 -7.08
N ASP A 152 5.90 -23.68 -8.04
CA ASP A 152 5.03 -22.50 -7.97
C ASP A 152 4.05 -22.55 -6.79
N ALA A 153 3.54 -23.73 -6.43
CA ALA A 153 2.71 -23.87 -5.24
C ALA A 153 3.48 -23.59 -3.95
N HIS A 154 4.75 -24.00 -3.87
CA HIS A 154 5.64 -23.62 -2.74
C HIS A 154 5.94 -22.12 -2.75
N TRP A 155 6.14 -21.52 -3.92
CA TRP A 155 6.34 -20.07 -4.04
C TRP A 155 5.13 -19.28 -3.56
N CYS A 156 3.93 -19.63 -4.04
CA CYS A 156 2.69 -19.01 -3.58
C CYS A 156 2.51 -19.21 -2.08
N GLN A 157 2.80 -20.40 -1.53
CA GLN A 157 2.73 -20.63 -0.09
C GLN A 157 3.72 -19.77 0.70
N ALA A 158 4.97 -19.64 0.23
CA ALA A 158 5.96 -18.77 0.85
C ALA A 158 5.53 -17.30 0.77
N PHE A 159 5.07 -16.83 -0.38
CA PHE A 159 4.55 -15.48 -0.59
C PHE A 159 3.43 -15.15 0.39
N MET A 160 2.45 -16.06 0.54
CA MET A 160 1.36 -15.92 1.49
C MET A 160 1.85 -15.74 2.93
N TYR A 161 2.84 -16.53 3.35
CA TYR A 161 3.40 -16.38 4.70
C TYR A 161 4.25 -15.12 4.87
N ILE A 162 4.96 -14.67 3.82
CA ILE A 162 5.83 -13.49 3.89
C ILE A 162 5.01 -12.20 3.93
N TYR A 163 4.10 -12.02 2.97
CA TYR A 163 3.49 -10.70 2.71
C TYR A 163 2.06 -10.58 3.26
N GLU A 164 1.27 -11.64 3.16
CA GLU A 164 -0.17 -11.60 3.50
C GLU A 164 -0.40 -11.94 4.98
N ILE A 165 0.15 -13.07 5.44
CA ILE A 165 0.01 -13.58 6.81
C ILE A 165 1.06 -12.98 7.75
N ARG A 166 2.22 -12.56 7.20
CA ARG A 166 3.39 -12.04 7.94
C ARG A 166 3.92 -12.99 9.02
N ASP A 167 3.92 -14.29 8.72
CA ASP A 167 4.50 -15.36 9.55
C ASP A 167 5.81 -15.86 8.90
N HIS A 168 6.88 -15.10 9.10
CA HIS A 168 8.20 -15.41 8.54
C HIS A 168 8.74 -16.77 9.01
N LYS A 169 8.39 -17.19 10.25
CA LYS A 169 8.81 -18.49 10.83
C LYS A 169 8.31 -19.67 9.97
N LYS A 170 7.11 -19.57 9.39
CA LYS A 170 6.58 -20.59 8.48
C LYS A 170 7.08 -20.45 7.04
N ALA A 171 7.43 -19.24 6.59
CA ALA A 171 7.95 -19.00 5.24
C ALA A 171 9.35 -19.60 5.02
N ILE A 172 10.28 -19.36 5.96
CA ILE A 172 11.69 -19.79 5.88
C ILE A 172 11.87 -21.27 5.50
N PRO A 173 11.22 -22.26 6.17
CA PRO A 173 11.38 -23.66 5.81
C PRO A 173 10.86 -24.00 4.40
N ILE A 174 9.86 -23.27 3.90
CA ILE A 174 9.33 -23.46 2.54
C ILE A 174 10.35 -22.97 1.51
N VAL A 175 10.93 -21.78 1.70
CA VAL A 175 12.00 -21.26 0.83
C VAL A 175 13.21 -22.20 0.83
N LYS A 176 13.61 -22.73 2.00
CA LYS A 176 14.66 -23.77 2.10
C LYS A 176 14.31 -25.05 1.31
N LYS A 177 13.03 -25.43 1.25
CA LYS A 177 12.57 -26.59 0.47
C LYS A 177 12.67 -26.34 -1.03
N ILE A 178 12.34 -25.14 -1.51
CA ILE A 178 12.45 -24.76 -2.93
C ILE A 178 13.91 -24.91 -3.41
N ILE A 179 14.87 -24.41 -2.63
CA ILE A 179 16.31 -24.54 -2.93
C ILE A 179 16.72 -26.02 -3.05
N LYS A 180 16.17 -26.90 -2.21
CA LYS A 180 16.47 -28.35 -2.27
C LYS A 180 15.87 -29.02 -3.51
N ILE A 181 14.77 -28.51 -4.06
CA ILE A 181 14.12 -29.07 -5.25
C ILE A 181 14.98 -28.79 -6.50
N SER A 182 15.61 -27.61 -6.59
CA SER A 182 16.47 -27.23 -7.73
C SER A 182 17.77 -26.55 -7.28
N PRO A 183 18.79 -27.30 -6.83
CA PRO A 183 19.91 -26.74 -6.07
C PRO A 183 21.01 -26.02 -6.88
N LYS A 184 20.88 -25.85 -8.20
CA LYS A 184 21.96 -25.38 -9.08
C LYS A 184 21.55 -24.31 -10.10
N SER A 185 20.60 -23.44 -9.74
CA SER A 185 20.20 -22.32 -10.60
C SER A 185 20.60 -20.99 -9.96
N VAL A 186 21.35 -20.17 -10.72
CA VAL A 186 21.71 -18.80 -10.33
C VAL A 186 20.45 -17.96 -10.08
N ASP A 187 19.47 -18.05 -10.99
CA ASP A 187 18.20 -17.33 -10.86
C ASP A 187 17.45 -17.78 -9.61
N LEU A 188 17.44 -19.07 -9.31
CA LEU A 188 16.81 -19.58 -8.09
C LEU A 188 17.50 -19.08 -6.82
N PHE A 189 18.83 -18.95 -6.82
CA PHE A 189 19.55 -18.37 -5.68
C PHE A 189 19.19 -16.91 -5.48
N ALA A 190 19.12 -16.11 -6.55
CA ALA A 190 18.70 -14.72 -6.47
C ALA A 190 17.27 -14.60 -5.93
N GLU A 191 16.34 -15.39 -6.46
CA GLU A 191 14.94 -15.43 -5.99
C GLU A 191 14.86 -15.86 -4.51
N CYS A 192 15.49 -16.96 -4.12
CA CYS A 192 15.44 -17.40 -2.73
C CYS A 192 16.11 -16.41 -1.77
N ALA A 193 17.18 -15.73 -2.20
CA ALA A 193 17.85 -14.72 -1.41
C ALA A 193 16.94 -13.54 -1.10
N SER A 194 16.20 -13.03 -2.09
CA SER A 194 15.27 -11.92 -1.88
C SER A 194 14.12 -12.29 -0.94
N ARG A 195 13.62 -13.54 -0.96
CA ARG A 195 12.59 -14.00 0.00
C ARG A 195 13.13 -14.20 1.40
N PHE A 196 14.38 -14.65 1.57
CA PHE A 196 15.01 -14.64 2.89
C PHE A 196 15.17 -13.21 3.41
N ALA A 197 15.63 -12.28 2.57
CA ALA A 197 15.73 -10.88 2.96
C ALA A 197 14.37 -10.26 3.34
N ALA A 198 13.29 -10.62 2.65
CA ALA A 198 11.93 -10.21 3.00
C ALA A 198 11.45 -10.79 4.35
N CYS A 199 12.07 -11.88 4.83
CA CYS A 199 11.85 -12.43 6.16
C CYS A 199 12.78 -11.83 7.24
N GLY A 200 13.65 -10.87 6.87
CA GLY A 200 14.70 -10.34 7.75
C GLY A 200 15.96 -11.23 7.85
N GLU A 201 16.00 -12.35 7.14
CA GLU A 201 17.10 -13.32 7.18
C GLU A 201 18.25 -12.91 6.24
N TYR A 202 18.83 -11.74 6.48
CA TYR A 202 19.84 -11.13 5.60
C TYR A 202 21.10 -11.99 5.46
N GLU A 203 21.53 -12.69 6.51
CA GLU A 203 22.70 -13.56 6.42
C GLU A 203 22.50 -14.73 5.45
N LEU A 204 21.30 -15.33 5.43
CA LEU A 204 20.96 -16.39 4.48
C LEU A 204 20.87 -15.83 3.06
N ALA A 205 20.29 -14.64 2.90
CA ALA A 205 20.24 -13.94 1.62
C ALA A 205 21.65 -13.67 1.06
N ILE A 206 22.55 -13.10 1.87
CA ILE A 206 23.94 -12.80 1.48
C ILE A 206 24.71 -14.08 1.13
N LYS A 207 24.52 -15.18 1.88
CA LYS A 207 25.14 -16.47 1.56
C LYS A 207 24.72 -16.99 0.19
N LEU A 208 23.44 -16.86 -0.18
CA LEU A 208 22.96 -17.24 -1.50
C LEU A 208 23.45 -16.29 -2.59
N ALA A 209 23.51 -14.99 -2.31
CA ALA A 209 24.09 -14.01 -3.22
C ALA A 209 25.55 -14.35 -3.56
N ASN A 210 26.35 -14.70 -2.55
CA ASN A 210 27.73 -15.14 -2.76
C ASN A 210 27.79 -16.42 -3.60
N LYS A 211 26.92 -17.40 -3.37
CA LYS A 211 26.87 -18.60 -4.24
C LYS A 211 26.54 -18.26 -5.70
N ALA A 212 25.65 -17.30 -5.93
CA ALA A 212 25.35 -16.83 -7.28
C ALA A 212 26.55 -16.13 -7.92
N LEU A 213 27.25 -15.28 -7.16
CA LEU A 213 28.45 -14.56 -7.58
C LEU A 213 29.65 -15.51 -7.79
N ASP A 214 29.79 -16.56 -6.99
CA ASP A 214 30.83 -17.60 -7.18
C ASP A 214 30.64 -18.33 -8.52
N MET A 215 29.39 -18.48 -8.98
CA MET A 215 29.08 -19.09 -10.27
C MET A 215 29.22 -18.11 -11.44
N LYS A 216 28.86 -16.84 -11.21
CA LYS A 216 28.91 -15.75 -12.20
C LYS A 216 29.32 -14.45 -11.50
N PRO A 217 30.62 -14.11 -11.48
CA PRO A 217 31.13 -12.97 -10.71
C PRO A 217 30.53 -11.62 -11.09
N ASP A 218 30.17 -11.44 -12.36
CA ASP A 218 29.82 -10.13 -12.93
C ASP A 218 28.31 -9.80 -12.88
N ILE A 219 27.52 -10.55 -12.12
CA ILE A 219 26.09 -10.24 -11.95
C ILE A 219 25.93 -8.99 -11.07
N ILE A 220 25.82 -7.82 -11.71
CA ILE A 220 25.61 -6.52 -11.06
C ILE A 220 24.41 -6.58 -10.10
N GLY A 221 23.27 -7.13 -10.52
CA GLY A 221 22.06 -7.20 -9.70
C GLY A 221 22.23 -8.00 -8.40
N ALA A 222 23.00 -9.10 -8.42
CA ALA A 222 23.28 -9.90 -7.23
C ALA A 222 24.20 -9.15 -6.26
N ARG A 223 25.20 -8.43 -6.80
CA ARG A 223 26.13 -7.60 -6.01
C ARG A 223 25.41 -6.42 -5.34
N MET A 224 24.52 -5.76 -6.07
CA MET A 224 23.70 -4.67 -5.54
C MET A 224 22.71 -5.16 -4.47
N SER A 225 22.04 -6.30 -4.71
CA SER A 225 21.14 -6.90 -3.72
C SER A 225 21.88 -7.29 -2.44
N LYS A 226 23.06 -7.91 -2.58
CA LYS A 226 23.97 -8.24 -1.47
C LYS A 226 24.34 -6.98 -0.66
N LEU A 227 24.72 -5.91 -1.34
CA LEU A 227 25.02 -4.63 -0.68
C LEU A 227 23.82 -4.11 0.12
N TYR A 228 22.63 -4.10 -0.47
CA TYR A 228 21.41 -3.68 0.23
C TYR A 228 21.15 -4.49 1.50
N TRP A 229 21.28 -5.82 1.43
CA TRP A 229 21.10 -6.69 2.60
C TRP A 229 22.21 -6.53 3.63
N LEU A 230 23.44 -6.24 3.21
CA LEU A 230 24.53 -5.88 4.13
C LEU A 230 24.23 -4.58 4.86
N ILE A 231 23.71 -3.57 4.16
CA ILE A 231 23.25 -2.32 4.80
C ILE A 231 22.22 -2.66 5.87
N SER A 232 21.20 -3.47 5.55
CA SER A 232 20.17 -3.87 6.51
C SER A 232 20.73 -4.65 7.70
N LEU A 233 21.61 -5.63 7.47
CA LEU A 233 22.28 -6.39 8.54
C LEU A 233 23.14 -5.48 9.44
N MET A 234 23.71 -4.42 8.87
CA MET A 234 24.49 -3.43 9.60
C MET A 234 23.64 -2.42 10.37
N GLN A 235 22.32 -2.34 10.17
CA GLN A 235 21.47 -1.34 10.82
C GLN A 235 21.45 -1.51 12.35
N GLU A 236 21.53 -2.74 12.85
CA GLU A 236 21.49 -3.08 14.28
C GLU A 236 22.84 -2.92 14.98
N GLN A 237 23.93 -2.72 14.24
CA GLN A 237 25.27 -2.62 14.82
C GLN A 237 25.45 -1.29 15.55
N LYS A 238 25.73 -1.38 16.85
CA LYS A 238 25.92 -0.25 17.76
C LYS A 238 27.36 0.27 17.76
N THR A 239 28.33 -0.54 17.35
CA THR A 239 29.75 -0.14 17.34
C THR A 239 30.37 -0.22 15.95
N GLU A 240 31.37 0.63 15.72
CA GLU A 240 32.15 0.63 14.48
C GLU A 240 32.93 -0.66 14.28
N LYS A 241 33.38 -1.29 15.38
CA LYS A 241 34.08 -2.58 15.33
C LYS A 241 33.20 -3.67 14.72
N ASP A 242 31.94 -3.75 15.12
CA ASP A 242 31.00 -4.76 14.63
C ASP A 242 30.63 -4.50 13.16
N ALA A 243 30.43 -3.23 12.80
CA ALA A 243 30.22 -2.80 11.42
C ALA A 243 31.41 -3.18 10.52
N LEU A 244 32.65 -2.91 10.96
CA LEU A 244 33.86 -3.28 10.23
C LEU A 244 34.05 -4.81 10.15
N ALA A 245 33.65 -5.56 11.18
CA ALA A 245 33.68 -7.02 11.13
C ALA A 245 32.78 -7.58 10.02
N ILE A 246 31.57 -7.01 9.84
CA ILE A 246 30.65 -7.38 8.75
C ILE A 246 31.26 -7.02 7.39
N ILE A 247 31.77 -5.80 7.23
CA ILE A 247 32.43 -5.34 5.99
C ILE A 247 33.57 -6.29 5.62
N ASN A 248 34.47 -6.58 6.57
CA ASN A 248 35.63 -7.44 6.34
C ASN A 248 35.24 -8.89 6.05
N LYS A 249 34.15 -9.39 6.65
CA LYS A 249 33.65 -10.75 6.44
C LYS A 249 33.04 -10.94 5.04
N TYR A 250 32.30 -9.94 4.54
CA TYR A 250 31.47 -10.12 3.34
C TYR A 250 31.92 -9.36 2.10
N LEU A 251 32.74 -8.31 2.25
CA LEU A 251 33.20 -7.47 1.13
C LEU A 251 34.69 -7.60 0.81
N LYS A 252 35.41 -8.57 1.40
CA LYS A 252 36.87 -8.73 1.22
C LYS A 252 37.30 -8.77 -0.25
N ASN A 253 36.45 -9.33 -1.13
CA ASN A 253 36.73 -9.52 -2.55
C ASN A 253 35.81 -8.68 -3.45
N ASP A 254 35.00 -7.79 -2.88
CA ASP A 254 34.09 -6.93 -3.65
C ASP A 254 34.78 -5.59 -4.00
N PRO A 255 34.31 -4.87 -5.04
CA PRO A 255 34.90 -3.59 -5.43
C PRO A 255 34.95 -2.57 -4.30
N LYS A 256 36.01 -1.76 -4.26
CA LYS A 256 36.29 -0.83 -3.16
C LYS A 256 35.15 0.16 -2.90
N PHE A 257 34.44 0.59 -3.95
CA PHE A 257 33.32 1.52 -3.82
C PHE A 257 32.15 0.94 -3.01
N PHE A 258 31.95 -0.39 -2.97
CA PHE A 258 30.97 -1.02 -2.06
C PHE A 258 31.33 -0.82 -0.60
N VAL A 259 32.62 -0.97 -0.29
CA VAL A 259 33.15 -0.76 1.06
C VAL A 259 32.99 0.70 1.47
N TYR A 260 33.28 1.64 0.57
CA TYR A 260 33.09 3.07 0.83
C TYR A 260 31.62 3.40 1.06
N LEU A 261 30.72 2.92 0.20
CA LEU A 261 29.29 3.16 0.36
C LEU A 261 28.74 2.61 1.69
N LEU A 262 29.17 1.41 2.12
CA LEU A 262 28.80 0.87 3.43
C LEU A 262 29.35 1.69 4.59
N LYS A 263 30.62 2.10 4.52
CA LYS A 263 31.25 2.94 5.55
C LYS A 263 30.56 4.29 5.66
N TYR A 264 30.30 4.95 4.53
CA TYR A 264 29.58 6.21 4.47
C TYR A 264 28.21 6.10 5.15
N ARG A 265 27.39 5.12 4.75
CA ARG A 265 26.06 4.89 5.34
C ARG A 265 26.12 4.58 6.83
N PHE A 266 27.11 3.80 7.27
CA PHE A 266 27.34 3.55 8.68
C PHE A 266 27.64 4.84 9.45
N TYR A 267 28.56 5.68 8.96
CA TYR A 267 28.96 6.91 9.63
C TYR A 267 27.83 7.95 9.70
N ILE A 268 27.06 8.13 8.61
CA ILE A 268 25.86 8.97 8.62
C ILE A 268 24.88 8.49 9.71
N ARG A 269 24.60 7.18 9.77
CA ARG A 269 23.71 6.61 10.80
C ARG A 269 24.26 6.80 12.22
N ALA A 270 25.57 6.66 12.39
CA ALA A 270 26.26 6.87 13.64
C ALA A 270 26.41 8.36 14.02
N LYS A 271 25.90 9.29 13.18
CA LYS A 271 26.06 10.75 13.32
C LYS A 271 27.53 11.18 13.44
N LYS A 272 28.40 10.47 12.73
CA LYS A 272 29.82 10.79 12.58
C LYS A 272 30.02 11.52 11.26
N ASP A 273 29.53 12.76 11.21
CA ASP A 273 29.44 13.52 9.96
C ASP A 273 30.83 13.73 9.33
N ASP A 274 31.87 14.01 10.14
CA ASP A 274 33.25 14.17 9.65
C ASP A 274 33.77 12.90 8.97
N SER A 275 33.61 11.73 9.62
CA SER A 275 34.03 10.45 9.04
C SER A 275 33.21 10.06 7.81
N ALA A 276 31.92 10.42 7.79
CA ALA A 276 31.08 10.24 6.60
C ALA A 276 31.61 11.09 5.44
N MET A 277 31.89 12.38 5.68
CA MET A 277 32.43 13.29 4.68
C MET A 277 33.82 12.86 4.18
N GLU A 278 34.67 12.32 5.04
CA GLU A 278 35.96 11.74 4.61
C GLU A 278 35.78 10.57 3.64
N VAL A 279 34.87 9.65 3.93
CA VAL A 279 34.59 8.52 3.03
C VAL A 279 33.94 9.00 1.74
N TYR A 280 33.05 9.99 1.85
CA TYR A 280 32.38 10.59 0.71
C TYR A 280 33.37 11.24 -0.25
N GLN A 281 34.32 12.02 0.27
CA GLN A 281 35.36 12.66 -0.53
C GLN A 281 36.25 11.61 -1.22
N ARG A 282 36.57 10.50 -0.56
CA ARG A 282 37.32 9.38 -1.20
C ARG A 282 36.59 8.80 -2.41
N ILE A 283 35.27 8.68 -2.38
CA ILE A 283 34.48 8.20 -3.54
C ILE A 283 34.61 9.16 -4.73
N LEU A 284 34.71 10.47 -4.47
CA LEU A 284 34.87 11.48 -5.50
C LEU A 284 36.29 11.50 -6.08
N ASP A 285 37.29 11.41 -5.21
CA ASP A 285 38.70 11.51 -5.59
C ASP A 285 39.23 10.24 -6.29
N GLU A 286 38.67 9.07 -5.98
CA GLU A 286 39.12 7.81 -6.58
C GLU A 286 38.55 7.60 -7.99
N GLU A 287 39.40 7.10 -8.89
CA GLU A 287 39.01 6.73 -10.24
C GLU A 287 38.26 5.39 -10.25
N PRO A 288 37.08 5.30 -10.89
CA PRO A 288 36.31 4.07 -10.93
C PRO A 288 36.95 3.05 -11.89
N GLU A 289 37.31 1.88 -11.37
CA GLU A 289 37.93 0.80 -12.16
C GLU A 289 36.84 -0.01 -12.90
N THR A 290 35.80 -0.41 -12.18
CA THR A 290 34.70 -1.24 -12.69
C THR A 290 33.46 -0.42 -13.04
N ASP A 291 32.57 -0.98 -13.85
CA ASP A 291 31.30 -0.32 -14.20
C ASP A 291 30.40 -0.14 -12.97
N VAL A 292 30.55 -0.98 -11.95
CA VAL A 292 29.85 -0.78 -10.67
C VAL A 292 30.43 0.39 -9.88
N ASP A 293 31.74 0.60 -9.92
CA ASP A 293 32.36 1.79 -9.30
C ASP A 293 31.85 3.06 -9.99
N ARG A 294 31.70 3.05 -11.32
CA ARG A 294 31.12 4.15 -12.10
C ARG A 294 29.68 4.46 -11.68
N VAL A 295 28.86 3.43 -11.50
CA VAL A 295 27.48 3.56 -11.00
C VAL A 295 27.44 4.18 -9.61
N ILE A 296 28.32 3.76 -8.69
CA ILE A 296 28.36 4.33 -7.34
C ILE A 296 28.83 5.78 -7.40
N LYS A 297 29.86 6.10 -8.20
CA LYS A 297 30.37 7.46 -8.36
C LYS A 297 29.33 8.40 -8.98
N SER A 298 28.65 7.99 -10.06
CA SER A 298 27.61 8.82 -10.71
C SER A 298 26.46 9.14 -9.77
N ASN A 299 25.99 8.16 -9.00
CA ASN A 299 24.94 8.37 -8.00
C ASN A 299 25.41 9.32 -6.89
N THR A 300 26.66 9.21 -6.48
CA THR A 300 27.26 10.09 -5.46
C THR A 300 27.36 11.52 -5.97
N LEU A 301 27.76 11.73 -7.22
CA LEU A 301 27.76 13.06 -7.85
C LEU A 301 26.34 13.65 -7.91
N ALA A 302 25.36 12.86 -8.35
CA ALA A 302 23.98 13.30 -8.45
C ALA A 302 23.40 13.76 -7.11
N LEU A 303 23.75 13.08 -6.01
CA LEU A 303 23.32 13.42 -4.65
C LEU A 303 23.88 14.74 -4.14
N MET A 304 25.03 15.21 -4.65
CA MET A 304 25.60 16.51 -4.29
C MET A 304 24.84 17.70 -4.88
N ASN A 305 23.86 17.45 -5.74
CA ASN A 305 23.29 18.46 -6.64
C ASN A 305 24.35 19.18 -7.49
N ASP A 306 25.52 18.55 -7.71
CA ASP A 306 26.49 18.99 -8.71
C ASP A 306 26.06 18.42 -10.07
N HIS A 307 25.04 19.06 -10.63
CA HIS A 307 24.39 18.59 -11.85
C HIS A 307 25.34 18.64 -13.07
N GLU A 308 26.22 19.63 -13.15
CA GLU A 308 27.16 19.77 -14.27
C GLU A 308 28.19 18.64 -14.28
N THR A 309 28.83 18.38 -13.13
CA THR A 309 29.80 17.28 -13.02
C THR A 309 29.12 15.92 -13.21
N THR A 310 27.90 15.76 -12.72
CA THR A 310 27.10 14.53 -12.93
C THR A 310 26.85 14.28 -14.40
N ILE A 311 26.33 15.28 -15.13
CA ILE A 311 26.02 15.17 -16.57
C ILE A 311 27.30 14.87 -17.35
N LYS A 312 28.40 15.59 -17.06
CA LYS A 312 29.69 15.35 -17.71
C LYS A 312 30.20 13.93 -17.45
N PHE A 313 30.17 13.47 -16.20
CA PHE A 313 30.59 12.11 -15.85
C PHE A 313 29.76 11.04 -16.60
N CYS A 314 28.45 11.23 -16.72
CA CYS A 314 27.59 10.35 -17.49
C CYS A 314 27.91 10.36 -18.99
N GLU A 315 28.23 11.53 -19.57
CA GLU A 315 28.65 11.64 -20.98
C GLU A 315 30.01 11.00 -21.25
N ASP A 316 30.97 11.18 -20.34
CA ASP A 316 32.33 10.63 -20.45
C ASP A 316 32.34 9.09 -20.36
N ASN A 317 31.26 8.46 -19.89
CA ASN A 317 31.13 7.01 -19.74
C ASN A 317 29.98 6.41 -20.58
N LYS A 318 29.48 7.13 -21.59
CA LYS A 318 28.30 6.71 -22.38
C LYS A 318 28.55 5.52 -23.32
N ASP A 319 29.81 5.19 -23.57
CA ASP A 319 30.26 4.05 -24.37
C ASP A 319 30.16 2.70 -23.63
N ARG A 320 29.74 2.73 -22.36
CA ARG A 320 29.58 1.54 -21.52
C ARG A 320 28.20 0.92 -21.65
N ASP A 321 28.05 -0.05 -22.54
CA ASP A 321 26.78 -0.73 -22.82
C ASP A 321 26.10 -1.29 -21.56
N GLU A 322 26.84 -1.90 -20.63
CA GLU A 322 26.27 -2.55 -19.44
C GLU A 322 25.60 -1.59 -18.45
N ILE A 323 26.07 -0.34 -18.39
CA ILE A 323 25.57 0.69 -17.45
C ILE A 323 24.94 1.88 -18.16
N PHE A 324 24.83 1.85 -19.49
CA PHE A 324 24.33 2.95 -20.30
C PHE A 324 22.98 3.46 -19.79
N ILE A 325 22.02 2.56 -19.59
CA ILE A 325 20.68 2.92 -19.11
C ILE A 325 20.74 3.58 -17.74
N HIS A 326 21.57 3.07 -16.81
CA HIS A 326 21.75 3.66 -15.49
C HIS A 326 22.28 5.10 -15.61
N LEU A 327 23.33 5.31 -16.41
CA LEU A 327 23.92 6.63 -16.62
C LEU A 327 22.94 7.61 -17.27
N GLN A 328 22.12 7.16 -18.22
CA GLN A 328 21.07 8.00 -18.82
C GLN A 328 20.00 8.38 -17.80
N ILE A 329 19.58 7.46 -16.91
CA ILE A 329 18.65 7.78 -15.80
C ILE A 329 19.28 8.84 -14.87
N THR A 330 20.53 8.64 -14.44
CA THR A 330 21.24 9.60 -13.58
C THR A 330 21.36 10.98 -14.24
N LYS A 331 21.68 11.02 -15.53
CA LYS A 331 21.77 12.24 -16.32
C LYS A 331 20.41 12.94 -16.47
N ALA A 332 19.34 12.19 -16.75
CA ALA A 332 17.99 12.72 -16.84
C ALA A 332 17.52 13.32 -15.50
N ALA A 333 17.81 12.64 -14.39
CA ALA A 333 17.52 13.16 -13.05
C ALA A 333 18.29 14.46 -12.76
N ALA A 334 19.56 14.56 -13.19
CA ALA A 334 20.33 15.80 -13.06
C ALA A 334 19.71 16.96 -13.85
N TYR A 335 19.26 16.74 -15.10
CA TYR A 335 18.53 17.77 -15.86
C TYR A 335 17.20 18.15 -15.22
N LYS A 336 16.43 17.17 -14.74
CA LYS A 336 15.15 17.43 -14.04
C LYS A 336 15.37 18.34 -12.83
N ASN A 337 16.40 18.04 -12.02
CA ASN A 337 16.75 18.84 -10.85
C ASN A 337 17.26 20.25 -11.19
N GLN A 338 17.83 20.45 -12.39
CA GLN A 338 18.15 21.78 -12.92
C GLN A 338 16.91 22.56 -13.42
N GLY A 339 15.74 21.94 -13.47
CA GLY A 339 14.52 22.51 -14.08
C GLY A 339 14.44 22.33 -15.59
N GLU A 340 15.38 21.60 -16.21
CA GLU A 340 15.44 21.32 -17.64
C GLU A 340 14.54 20.11 -18.01
N LEU A 341 13.25 20.25 -17.68
CA LEU A 341 12.25 19.16 -17.75
C LEU A 341 12.13 18.53 -19.15
N VAL A 342 12.23 19.33 -20.21
CA VAL A 342 12.14 18.83 -21.60
C VAL A 342 13.32 17.92 -21.93
N LYS A 343 14.55 18.31 -21.56
CA LYS A 343 15.75 17.49 -21.78
C LYS A 343 15.69 16.19 -20.99
N ALA A 344 15.24 16.26 -19.73
CA ALA A 344 15.03 15.07 -18.91
C ALA A 344 14.01 14.12 -19.55
N PHE A 345 12.88 14.67 -20.03
CA PHE A 345 11.83 13.90 -20.69
C PHE A 345 12.32 13.22 -21.97
N GLU A 346 13.10 13.91 -22.80
CA GLU A 346 13.66 13.34 -24.03
C GLU A 346 14.55 12.12 -23.76
N ILE A 347 15.38 12.18 -22.70
CA ILE A 347 16.22 11.04 -22.29
C ILE A 347 15.33 9.88 -21.79
N PHE A 348 14.37 10.15 -20.91
CA PHE A 348 13.45 9.11 -20.42
C PHE A 348 12.64 8.48 -21.56
N LYS A 349 12.23 9.26 -22.55
CA LYS A 349 11.55 8.77 -23.75
C LYS A 349 12.44 7.82 -24.57
N GLN A 350 13.73 8.13 -24.73
CA GLN A 350 14.67 7.23 -25.41
C GLN A 350 14.86 5.91 -24.64
N ILE A 351 14.97 5.99 -23.31
CA ILE A 351 15.05 4.80 -22.45
C ILE A 351 13.77 3.97 -22.58
N GLN A 352 12.59 4.61 -22.60
CA GLN A 352 11.31 3.92 -22.75
C GLN A 352 11.22 3.20 -24.10
N LEU A 353 11.64 3.84 -25.19
CA LEU A 353 11.67 3.21 -26.52
C LEU A 353 12.55 1.96 -26.53
N TYR A 354 13.73 2.02 -25.88
CA TYR A 354 14.59 0.84 -25.73
C TYR A 354 13.89 -0.29 -24.98
N TYR A 355 13.19 0.01 -23.88
CA TYR A 355 12.41 -1.00 -23.15
C TYR A 355 11.28 -1.60 -23.98
N ASP A 356 10.57 -0.77 -24.74
CA ASP A 356 9.50 -1.20 -25.64
C ASP A 356 10.02 -2.16 -26.74
N GLU A 357 11.19 -1.86 -27.32
CA GLU A 357 11.84 -2.69 -28.35
C GLU A 357 12.23 -4.08 -27.85
N ILE A 358 12.71 -4.18 -26.61
CA ILE A 358 13.08 -5.47 -26.00
C ILE A 358 11.90 -6.18 -25.33
N GLY A 359 10.68 -5.61 -25.41
CA GLY A 359 9.48 -6.14 -24.76
C GLY A 359 9.57 -6.18 -23.24
N SER A 360 10.36 -5.29 -22.65
CA SER A 360 10.52 -5.14 -21.20
C SER A 360 9.81 -3.89 -20.72
N THR A 361 9.63 -3.75 -19.40
CA THR A 361 8.94 -2.59 -18.84
C THR A 361 9.66 -2.12 -17.60
N ASN A 362 9.90 -0.81 -17.54
CA ASN A 362 10.46 -0.16 -16.37
C ASN A 362 9.46 0.88 -15.85
N THR A 363 8.73 0.53 -14.79
CA THR A 363 7.75 1.42 -14.17
C THR A 363 8.38 2.69 -13.59
N HIS A 364 9.68 2.66 -13.24
CA HIS A 364 10.39 3.85 -12.77
C HIS A 364 10.49 4.92 -13.87
N VAL A 365 10.84 4.53 -15.10
CA VAL A 365 10.92 5.46 -16.24
C VAL A 365 9.55 6.08 -16.53
N LEU A 366 8.50 5.26 -16.56
CA LEU A 366 7.13 5.74 -16.75
C LEU A 366 6.70 6.70 -15.62
N ARG A 367 7.09 6.43 -14.37
CA ARG A 367 6.81 7.30 -13.21
C ARG A 367 7.52 8.64 -13.34
N GLU A 368 8.79 8.65 -13.75
CA GLU A 368 9.53 9.89 -13.98
C GLU A 368 8.92 10.71 -15.13
N MET A 369 8.53 10.07 -16.23
CA MET A 369 7.83 10.73 -17.33
C MET A 369 6.50 11.32 -16.89
N ALA A 370 5.71 10.58 -16.09
CA ALA A 370 4.45 11.09 -15.54
C ALA A 370 4.65 12.29 -14.61
N SER A 371 5.64 12.21 -13.70
CA SER A 371 6.03 13.29 -12.80
C SER A 371 6.45 14.56 -13.55
N ILE A 372 7.22 14.42 -14.65
CA ILE A 372 7.59 15.58 -15.47
C ILE A 372 6.34 16.24 -16.09
N TRP A 373 5.37 15.46 -16.57
CA TRP A 373 4.13 16.03 -17.10
C TRP A 373 3.25 16.69 -16.03
N GLU A 374 3.25 16.19 -14.80
CA GLU A 374 2.60 16.86 -13.67
C GLU A 374 3.29 18.20 -13.34
N GLU A 375 4.62 18.24 -13.33
CA GLU A 375 5.39 19.48 -13.12
C GLU A 375 5.17 20.50 -14.25
N LEU A 376 4.85 20.03 -15.46
CA LEU A 376 4.45 20.85 -16.61
C LEU A 376 2.94 21.20 -16.63
N ASP A 377 2.18 20.83 -15.60
CA ASP A 377 0.72 21.01 -15.48
C ASP A 377 -0.08 20.43 -16.67
N ASN A 378 0.41 19.31 -17.24
CA ASN A 378 -0.24 18.59 -18.33
C ASN A 378 -0.84 17.26 -17.86
N GLU A 379 -2.00 17.36 -17.23
CA GLU A 379 -2.74 16.23 -16.65
C GLU A 379 -3.04 15.12 -17.66
N LYS A 380 -3.35 15.47 -18.91
CA LYS A 380 -3.70 14.50 -19.94
C LYS A 380 -2.53 13.56 -20.22
N ASN A 381 -1.31 14.12 -20.35
CA ASN A 381 -0.13 13.31 -20.59
C ASN A 381 0.29 12.53 -19.35
N ALA A 382 0.25 13.14 -18.16
CA ALA A 382 0.53 12.45 -16.91
C ALA A 382 -0.39 11.22 -16.72
N LEU A 383 -1.70 11.39 -16.97
CA LEU A 383 -2.69 10.33 -16.87
C LEU A 383 -2.39 9.15 -17.82
N ILE A 384 -1.92 9.42 -19.05
CA ILE A 384 -1.55 8.35 -20.00
C ILE A 384 -0.44 7.47 -19.41
N PHE A 385 0.62 8.06 -18.87
CA PHE A 385 1.73 7.31 -18.27
C PHE A 385 1.31 6.56 -17.00
N TYR A 386 0.49 7.18 -16.14
CA TYR A 386 -0.05 6.50 -14.97
C TYR A 386 -0.96 5.32 -15.32
N GLN A 387 -1.83 5.47 -16.32
CA GLN A 387 -2.65 4.36 -16.82
C GLN A 387 -1.80 3.26 -17.45
N GLN A 388 -0.70 3.60 -18.13
CA GLN A 388 0.27 2.61 -18.61
C GLN A 388 0.88 1.82 -17.46
N ILE A 389 1.33 2.49 -16.38
CA ILE A 389 1.86 1.81 -15.19
C ILE A 389 0.85 0.81 -14.63
N LEU A 390 -0.43 1.21 -14.52
CA LEU A 390 -1.50 0.35 -13.99
C LEU A 390 -1.88 -0.86 -14.86
N LYS A 391 -1.41 -0.92 -16.12
CA LYS A 391 -1.49 -2.12 -16.95
C LYS A 391 -0.47 -3.17 -16.54
N PHE A 392 0.65 -2.74 -15.96
CA PHE A 392 1.75 -3.62 -15.54
C PHE A 392 1.67 -3.93 -14.04
N ASP A 393 1.60 -2.89 -13.21
CA ASP A 393 1.36 -3.03 -11.78
C ASP A 393 -0.05 -2.58 -11.45
N SER A 394 -0.89 -3.59 -11.44
CA SER A 394 -2.32 -3.40 -11.36
C SER A 394 -2.82 -3.10 -9.92
N GLU A 395 -1.96 -3.24 -8.92
CA GLU A 395 -2.29 -3.05 -7.50
C GLU A 395 -1.60 -1.80 -6.93
N ASP A 396 -0.91 -1.03 -7.76
CA ASP A 396 -0.11 0.11 -7.35
C ASP A 396 -1.00 1.21 -6.73
N LYS A 397 -1.06 1.20 -5.39
CA LYS A 397 -1.92 2.08 -4.60
C LYS A 397 -1.66 3.55 -4.90
N GLU A 398 -0.39 3.95 -4.95
CA GLU A 398 0.00 5.34 -5.18
C GLU A 398 -0.48 5.82 -6.55
N ILE A 399 -0.27 4.99 -7.58
CA ILE A 399 -0.66 5.34 -8.94
C ILE A 399 -2.18 5.34 -9.10
N LEU A 400 -2.89 4.40 -8.48
CA LEU A 400 -4.36 4.39 -8.46
C LEU A 400 -4.92 5.68 -7.85
N VAL A 401 -4.36 6.12 -6.73
CA VAL A 401 -4.73 7.38 -6.07
C VAL A 401 -4.49 8.58 -7.01
N LYS A 402 -3.32 8.66 -7.66
CA LYS A 402 -3.02 9.72 -8.63
C LYS A 402 -3.95 9.72 -9.84
N VAL A 403 -4.25 8.55 -10.39
CA VAL A 403 -5.21 8.41 -11.51
C VAL A 403 -6.59 8.89 -11.11
N VAL A 404 -7.09 8.47 -9.94
CA VAL A 404 -8.39 8.93 -9.42
C VAL A 404 -8.39 10.45 -9.23
N HIS A 405 -7.31 11.03 -8.70
CA HIS A 405 -7.18 12.47 -8.54
C HIS A 405 -7.24 13.22 -9.88
N LEU A 406 -6.46 12.79 -10.88
CA LEU A 406 -6.45 13.38 -12.22
C LEU A 406 -7.78 13.21 -12.95
N LEU A 407 -8.45 12.07 -12.81
CA LEU A 407 -9.78 11.84 -13.41
C LEU A 407 -10.86 12.70 -12.78
N LYS A 408 -10.78 12.95 -11.46
CA LYS A 408 -11.65 13.92 -10.77
C LYS A 408 -11.42 15.34 -11.26
N LYS A 409 -10.15 15.77 -11.34
CA LYS A 409 -9.77 17.12 -11.82
C LYS A 409 -10.22 17.35 -13.27
N SER A 410 -10.14 16.32 -14.10
CA SER A 410 -10.56 16.37 -15.51
C SER A 410 -12.04 16.01 -15.78
N HIS A 411 -12.85 15.78 -14.74
CA HIS A 411 -14.28 15.44 -14.83
C HIS A 411 -14.62 14.22 -15.72
N ARG A 412 -13.74 13.21 -15.78
CA ARG A 412 -13.94 11.97 -16.56
C ARG A 412 -14.63 10.88 -15.73
N LEU A 413 -15.92 11.08 -15.45
CA LEU A 413 -16.70 10.26 -14.50
C LEU A 413 -16.84 8.77 -14.89
N ASP A 414 -16.96 8.47 -16.18
CA ASP A 414 -17.12 7.08 -16.65
C ASP A 414 -15.89 6.22 -16.35
N GLU A 415 -14.69 6.77 -16.58
CA GLU A 415 -13.44 6.09 -16.26
C GLU A 415 -13.20 6.03 -14.75
N LEU A 416 -13.49 7.13 -14.05
CA LEU A 416 -13.30 7.26 -12.60
C LEU A 416 -13.98 6.11 -11.83
N PHE A 417 -15.21 5.75 -12.22
CA PHE A 417 -15.97 4.70 -11.55
C PHE A 417 -15.19 3.38 -11.47
N SER A 418 -14.59 2.94 -12.59
CA SER A 418 -13.85 1.68 -12.65
C SER A 418 -12.62 1.64 -11.73
N TYR A 419 -11.95 2.78 -11.56
CA TYR A 419 -10.80 2.89 -10.65
C TYR A 419 -11.23 2.94 -9.19
N LEU A 420 -12.34 3.62 -8.86
CA LEU A 420 -12.90 3.63 -7.52
C LEU A 420 -13.36 2.24 -7.07
N GLU A 421 -14.03 1.50 -7.96
CA GLU A 421 -14.42 0.10 -7.74
C GLU A 421 -13.19 -0.76 -7.44
N ARG A 422 -12.16 -0.67 -8.28
CA ARG A 422 -10.90 -1.39 -8.11
C ARG A 422 -10.23 -1.07 -6.77
N MET A 423 -10.17 0.21 -6.40
CA MET A 423 -9.60 0.62 -5.10
C MET A 423 -10.38 0.04 -3.92
N HIS A 424 -11.71 0.02 -3.99
CA HIS A 424 -12.54 -0.60 -2.96
C HIS A 424 -12.30 -2.12 -2.85
N ILE A 425 -12.24 -2.83 -3.98
CA ILE A 425 -11.97 -4.29 -4.00
C ILE A 425 -10.60 -4.61 -3.40
N LEU A 426 -9.58 -3.82 -3.73
CA LEU A 426 -8.21 -4.01 -3.24
C LEU A 426 -8.07 -3.70 -1.74
N TRP A 427 -8.76 -2.66 -1.26
CA TRP A 427 -8.68 -2.20 0.13
C TRP A 427 -10.07 -1.96 0.75
N PRO A 428 -10.88 -3.01 0.96
CA PRO A 428 -12.26 -2.88 1.41
C PRO A 428 -12.39 -2.33 2.85
N ASN A 429 -11.32 -2.41 3.64
CA ASN A 429 -11.26 -1.86 5.00
C ASN A 429 -10.86 -0.38 5.04
N ASN A 430 -10.57 0.25 3.91
CA ASN A 430 -10.28 1.68 3.84
C ASN A 430 -11.60 2.44 3.66
N ASN A 431 -12.08 3.08 4.73
CA ASN A 431 -13.34 3.83 4.71
C ASN A 431 -13.36 4.88 3.61
N ASN A 432 -12.25 5.60 3.38
CA ASN A 432 -12.19 6.62 2.34
C ASN A 432 -12.45 6.05 0.94
N PHE A 433 -11.83 4.91 0.60
CA PHE A 433 -12.03 4.29 -0.72
C PHE A 433 -13.43 3.74 -0.88
N THR A 434 -13.96 3.10 0.17
CA THR A 434 -15.33 2.57 0.18
C THR A 434 -16.37 3.69 0.06
N LEU A 435 -16.19 4.80 0.78
CA LEU A 435 -17.08 5.97 0.70
C LEU A 435 -17.05 6.62 -0.69
N GLU A 436 -15.86 6.78 -1.31
CA GLU A 436 -15.77 7.32 -2.68
C GLU A 436 -16.47 6.43 -3.71
N TYR A 437 -16.27 5.11 -3.62
CA TYR A 437 -16.95 4.17 -4.51
C TYR A 437 -18.47 4.17 -4.29
N ALA A 438 -18.93 4.20 -3.03
CA ALA A 438 -20.34 4.29 -2.71
C ALA A 438 -20.98 5.61 -3.21
N ASN A 439 -20.26 6.74 -3.13
CA ASN A 439 -20.72 8.01 -3.70
C ASN A 439 -20.85 7.91 -5.23
N ALA A 440 -19.88 7.32 -5.91
CA ALA A 440 -19.94 7.11 -7.36
C ALA A 440 -21.09 6.18 -7.77
N LEU A 441 -21.44 5.18 -6.94
CA LEU A 441 -22.63 4.34 -7.13
C LEU A 441 -23.93 5.15 -6.97
N MET A 442 -23.99 6.09 -6.01
CA MET A 442 -25.14 6.99 -5.87
C MET A 442 -25.35 7.86 -7.11
N GLU A 443 -24.27 8.41 -7.69
CA GLU A 443 -24.34 9.19 -8.93
C GLU A 443 -24.87 8.37 -10.11
N LYS A 444 -24.61 7.06 -10.13
CA LYS A 444 -25.17 6.11 -11.10
C LYS A 444 -26.59 5.61 -10.76
N ASN A 445 -27.21 6.11 -9.69
CA ASN A 445 -28.51 5.66 -9.18
C ASN A 445 -28.54 4.21 -8.63
N GLU A 446 -27.39 3.64 -8.27
CA GLU A 446 -27.26 2.30 -7.67
C GLU A 446 -27.40 2.35 -6.14
N TYR A 447 -28.50 2.97 -5.67
CA TYR A 447 -28.74 3.28 -4.25
C TYR A 447 -28.72 2.06 -3.30
N PRO A 448 -29.26 0.88 -3.66
CA PRO A 448 -29.23 -0.28 -2.77
C PRO A 448 -27.80 -0.77 -2.49
N ILE A 449 -26.95 -0.77 -3.53
CA ILE A 449 -25.55 -1.22 -3.41
C ILE A 449 -24.76 -0.19 -2.59
N ALA A 450 -24.93 1.10 -2.88
CA ALA A 450 -24.30 2.18 -2.12
C ALA A 450 -24.69 2.13 -0.63
N ALA A 451 -25.98 1.93 -0.31
CA ALA A 451 -26.46 1.82 1.07
C ALA A 451 -25.83 0.64 1.82
N ALA A 452 -25.65 -0.51 1.16
CA ALA A 452 -25.00 -1.68 1.75
C ALA A 452 -23.52 -1.43 2.09
N LEU A 453 -22.83 -0.57 1.33
CA LEU A 453 -21.45 -0.17 1.60
C LEU A 453 -21.33 0.83 2.75
N TYR A 454 -22.31 1.74 2.90
CA TYR A 454 -22.33 2.69 4.01
C TYR A 454 -22.67 2.03 5.35
N GLU A 455 -23.55 1.03 5.36
CA GLU A 455 -24.05 0.38 6.58
C GLU A 455 -22.95 -0.08 7.56
N PRO A 456 -21.89 -0.81 7.16
CA PRO A 456 -20.85 -1.24 8.08
C PRO A 456 -20.05 -0.06 8.67
N ILE A 457 -19.78 0.99 7.88
CA ILE A 457 -19.09 2.20 8.33
C ILE A 457 -19.97 2.97 9.33
N ALA A 458 -21.25 3.14 9.01
CA ALA A 458 -22.24 3.75 9.90
C ALA A 458 -22.44 2.97 11.22
N LYS A 459 -22.17 1.66 11.24
CA LYS A 459 -22.28 0.82 12.44
C LYS A 459 -21.05 0.85 13.35
N GLN A 460 -19.89 1.34 12.91
CA GLN A 460 -18.68 1.52 13.74
C GLN A 460 -18.82 2.69 14.74
N TYR A 461 -20.04 2.90 15.25
CA TYR A 461 -20.48 4.03 16.06
C TYR A 461 -19.94 3.92 17.50
N ASP A 462 -18.64 4.13 17.68
CA ASP A 462 -18.02 4.31 18.99
C ASP A 462 -17.48 5.74 19.14
N ILE A 463 -17.81 6.39 20.25
CA ILE A 463 -17.63 7.84 20.49
C ILE A 463 -16.16 8.19 20.80
N SER A 464 -15.25 7.20 20.75
CA SER A 464 -13.85 7.32 21.13
C SER A 464 -12.85 7.25 19.97
N ASP A 465 -13.28 7.08 18.72
CA ASP A 465 -12.38 6.80 17.58
C ASP A 465 -12.29 7.96 16.55
N GLU A 466 -11.15 8.06 15.87
CA GLU A 466 -10.84 9.09 14.85
C GLU A 466 -11.75 9.02 13.60
N THR A 467 -12.52 7.93 13.45
CA THR A 467 -13.51 7.68 12.37
C THR A 467 -14.88 8.31 12.62
N TYR A 468 -14.98 9.21 13.61
CA TYR A 468 -16.23 9.87 14.00
C TYR A 468 -16.93 10.60 12.84
N ASP A 469 -16.15 11.23 11.96
CA ASP A 469 -16.68 11.95 10.80
C ASP A 469 -17.12 10.97 9.69
N ASP A 470 -16.37 9.89 9.45
CA ASP A 470 -16.73 8.86 8.46
C ASP A 470 -18.08 8.20 8.77
N ALA A 471 -18.33 7.85 10.03
CA ALA A 471 -19.58 7.22 10.44
C ALA A 471 -20.79 8.16 10.31
N LYS A 472 -20.60 9.47 10.57
CA LYS A 472 -21.63 10.50 10.35
C LYS A 472 -21.94 10.68 8.88
N ILE A 473 -20.90 10.78 8.04
CA ILE A 473 -21.04 10.93 6.59
C ILE A 473 -21.72 9.69 6.00
N ALA A 474 -21.26 8.48 6.37
CA ALA A 474 -21.88 7.24 5.95
C ALA A 474 -23.35 7.17 6.36
N SER A 475 -23.68 7.57 7.59
CA SER A 475 -25.08 7.62 8.05
C SER A 475 -25.90 8.64 7.27
N LEU A 476 -25.36 9.84 7.00
CA LEU A 476 -26.03 10.86 6.20
C LEU A 476 -26.34 10.33 4.80
N LYS A 477 -25.33 9.79 4.12
CA LYS A 477 -25.45 9.21 2.77
C LYS A 477 -26.38 8.00 2.73
N MET A 478 -26.37 7.16 3.75
CA MET A 478 -27.35 6.08 3.89
C MET A 478 -28.78 6.64 4.00
N GLY A 479 -29.00 7.71 4.76
CA GLY A 479 -30.30 8.40 4.83
C GLY A 479 -30.75 8.97 3.48
N GLU A 480 -29.83 9.58 2.72
CA GLU A 480 -30.08 10.05 1.35
C GLU A 480 -30.47 8.90 0.41
N CYS A 481 -29.76 7.77 0.46
CA CYS A 481 -30.12 6.57 -0.32
C CYS A 481 -31.54 6.09 0.02
N MET A 482 -31.93 6.05 1.30
CA MET A 482 -33.27 5.62 1.71
C MET A 482 -34.37 6.54 1.16
N LEU A 483 -34.14 7.86 1.15
CA LEU A 483 -35.06 8.81 0.50
C LEU A 483 -35.19 8.53 -1.01
N LYS A 484 -34.06 8.34 -1.70
CA LYS A 484 -34.04 8.05 -3.15
C LYS A 484 -34.71 6.72 -3.51
N MET A 485 -34.68 5.75 -2.59
CA MET A 485 -35.38 4.47 -2.73
C MET A 485 -36.86 4.52 -2.32
N GLY A 486 -37.38 5.68 -1.87
CA GLY A 486 -38.77 5.83 -1.44
C GLY A 486 -39.08 5.22 -0.06
N ASP A 487 -38.09 5.11 0.83
CA ASP A 487 -38.26 4.74 2.24
C ASP A 487 -38.01 5.93 3.18
N PRO A 488 -38.93 6.91 3.22
CA PRO A 488 -38.80 8.07 4.10
C PRO A 488 -38.90 7.70 5.58
N LYS A 489 -39.47 6.53 5.92
CA LYS A 489 -39.60 6.08 7.31
C LYS A 489 -38.25 5.71 7.89
N THR A 490 -37.43 4.98 7.14
CA THR A 490 -36.07 4.62 7.57
C THR A 490 -35.15 5.84 7.51
N ALA A 491 -35.23 6.63 6.44
CA ALA A 491 -34.49 7.89 6.33
C ALA A 491 -34.73 8.82 7.51
N TYR A 492 -36.01 9.03 7.88
CA TYR A 492 -36.41 9.85 9.02
C TYR A 492 -35.74 9.38 10.32
N LYS A 493 -35.67 8.07 10.57
CA LYS A 493 -35.02 7.53 11.78
C LYS A 493 -33.52 7.81 11.80
N ILE A 494 -32.86 7.68 10.65
CA ILE A 494 -31.43 7.93 10.49
C ILE A 494 -31.13 9.40 10.75
N PHE A 495 -31.80 10.31 10.05
CA PHE A 495 -31.59 11.75 10.23
C PHE A 495 -31.96 12.22 11.63
N LEU A 496 -33.04 11.70 12.22
CA LEU A 496 -33.43 12.01 13.59
C LEU A 496 -32.35 11.62 14.60
N LYS A 497 -31.65 10.50 14.37
CA LYS A 497 -30.51 10.09 15.20
C LYS A 497 -29.34 11.06 15.03
N LEU A 498 -28.98 11.38 13.79
CA LEU A 498 -27.88 12.31 13.47
C LEU A 498 -28.07 13.69 14.12
N VAL A 499 -29.26 14.29 14.02
CA VAL A 499 -29.51 15.62 14.62
C VAL A 499 -29.61 15.60 16.15
N LYS A 500 -29.92 14.45 16.74
CA LYS A 500 -29.88 14.26 18.19
C LYS A 500 -28.44 14.15 18.69
N ASP A 501 -27.60 13.45 17.93
CA ASP A 501 -26.20 13.25 18.26
C ASP A 501 -25.37 14.53 18.02
N ASP A 502 -25.64 15.25 16.93
CA ASP A 502 -25.03 16.55 16.62
C ASP A 502 -26.07 17.55 16.09
N ASN A 503 -26.51 18.44 16.97
CA ASN A 503 -27.56 19.40 16.66
C ASN A 503 -27.12 20.55 15.73
N LYS A 504 -25.83 20.63 15.39
CA LYS A 504 -25.26 21.60 14.43
C LYS A 504 -25.08 21.01 13.03
N PHE A 505 -25.36 19.73 12.84
CA PHE A 505 -25.19 19.05 11.55
C PHE A 505 -26.34 19.45 10.60
N LYS A 506 -26.09 20.48 9.78
CA LYS A 506 -27.10 21.11 8.92
C LYS A 506 -27.72 20.14 7.92
N GLU A 507 -26.90 19.37 7.22
CA GLU A 507 -27.31 18.43 6.17
C GLU A 507 -28.23 17.33 6.73
N ALA A 508 -28.02 16.92 7.99
CA ALA A 508 -28.91 15.99 8.67
C ALA A 508 -30.28 16.63 9.00
N TRP A 509 -30.32 17.93 9.31
CA TRP A 509 -31.58 18.66 9.47
C TRP A 509 -32.33 18.82 8.15
N ASP A 510 -31.62 19.08 7.05
CA ASP A 510 -32.19 19.14 5.71
C ASP A 510 -32.80 17.78 5.30
N GLY A 511 -32.04 16.69 5.50
CA GLY A 511 -32.55 15.33 5.28
C GLY A 511 -33.75 14.99 6.16
N LEU A 512 -33.74 15.41 7.44
CA LEU A 512 -34.87 15.22 8.35
C LEU A 512 -36.12 15.98 7.89
N ALA A 513 -35.96 17.21 7.39
CA ALA A 513 -37.05 18.01 6.85
C ALA A 513 -37.70 17.34 5.65
N ILE A 514 -36.90 16.84 4.71
CA ILE A 514 -37.38 16.12 3.52
C ILE A 514 -38.16 14.86 3.95
N ALA A 515 -37.55 14.02 4.79
CA ALA A 515 -38.17 12.79 5.26
C ALA A 515 -39.48 13.05 6.05
N ALA A 516 -39.49 14.07 6.92
CA ALA A 516 -40.67 14.46 7.68
C ALA A 516 -41.80 15.00 6.77
N THR A 517 -41.45 15.71 5.70
CA THR A 517 -42.41 16.21 4.70
C THR A 517 -43.08 15.06 3.96
N GLU A 518 -42.29 14.09 3.48
CA GLU A 518 -42.82 12.89 2.80
C GLU A 518 -43.69 12.03 3.71
N LEU A 519 -43.42 12.03 5.03
CA LEU A 519 -44.25 11.34 6.03
C LEU A 519 -45.48 12.15 6.50
N GLY A 520 -45.70 13.37 5.97
CA GLY A 520 -46.82 14.24 6.37
C GLY A 520 -46.68 14.87 7.77
N LYS A 521 -45.49 14.84 8.36
CA LYS A 521 -45.21 15.39 9.71
C LYS A 521 -44.91 16.89 9.67
N ARG A 522 -45.91 17.70 9.29
CA ARG A 522 -45.78 19.16 9.08
C ARG A 522 -45.03 19.91 10.18
N SER A 523 -45.41 19.73 11.44
CA SER A 523 -44.79 20.47 12.56
C SER A 523 -43.31 20.15 12.75
N GLU A 524 -42.90 18.90 12.48
CA GLU A 524 -41.50 18.48 12.60
C GLU A 524 -40.68 18.96 11.41
N ALA A 525 -41.24 18.90 10.20
CA ALA A 525 -40.62 19.44 9.00
C ALA A 525 -40.35 20.95 9.14
N GLU A 526 -41.34 21.73 9.59
CA GLU A 526 -41.17 23.18 9.82
C GLU A 526 -40.07 23.49 10.85
N LYS A 527 -39.99 22.70 11.93
CA LYS A 527 -38.94 22.83 12.93
C LYS A 527 -37.56 22.53 12.35
N ALA A 528 -37.45 21.44 11.58
CA ALA A 528 -36.20 21.03 10.95
C ALA A 528 -35.70 22.08 9.94
N ILE A 529 -36.60 22.59 9.07
CA ILE A 529 -36.28 23.66 8.11
C ILE A 529 -35.78 24.92 8.81
N LYS A 530 -36.51 25.39 9.84
CA LYS A 530 -36.10 26.56 10.63
C LYS A 530 -34.76 26.35 11.31
N ARG A 531 -34.45 25.11 11.72
CA ARG A 531 -33.18 24.80 12.37
C ARG A 531 -32.04 24.80 11.36
N ALA A 532 -32.18 24.11 10.23
CA ALA A 532 -31.20 24.07 9.14
C ALA A 532 -30.88 25.46 8.59
N ALA A 533 -31.89 26.32 8.41
CA ALA A 533 -31.71 27.69 7.91
C ALA A 533 -30.86 28.59 8.81
N ASN A 534 -30.69 28.24 10.09
CA ASN A 534 -29.89 28.98 11.07
C ASN A 534 -28.53 28.33 11.35
N LEU A 535 -28.15 27.30 10.59
CA LEU A 535 -26.89 26.58 10.73
C LEU A 535 -26.03 26.82 9.48
N GLU A 536 -24.72 26.98 9.70
CA GLU A 536 -23.73 26.99 8.62
C GLU A 536 -23.50 25.55 8.13
N GLU A 537 -23.01 25.42 6.89
CA GLU A 537 -22.64 24.11 6.34
C GLU A 537 -21.53 23.47 7.16
N TYR A 538 -21.65 22.16 7.38
CA TYR A 538 -20.74 21.44 8.24
C TYR A 538 -19.61 20.86 7.39
N GLU A 539 -18.45 21.53 7.38
CA GLU A 539 -17.26 20.98 6.74
C GLU A 539 -16.67 19.85 7.58
N PHE A 540 -16.83 18.61 7.11
CA PHE A 540 -16.08 17.49 7.65
C PHE A 540 -14.62 17.57 7.20
N ALA A 541 -13.69 17.44 8.16
CA ALA A 541 -12.27 17.33 7.86
C ALA A 541 -11.98 15.92 7.33
N ARG A 542 -12.25 15.70 6.05
CA ARG A 542 -11.96 14.42 5.40
C ARG A 542 -10.59 14.46 4.77
N ASP A 543 -9.76 13.48 5.11
CA ASP A 543 -8.63 13.12 4.26
C ASP A 543 -9.25 12.58 2.96
N THR A 544 -9.36 13.43 1.94
CA THR A 544 -9.71 12.98 0.60
C THR A 544 -8.68 11.95 0.14
N ILE A 545 -8.93 11.25 -0.97
CA ILE A 545 -7.87 10.46 -1.61
C ILE A 545 -6.78 11.44 -2.06
N GLU A 546 -5.89 11.82 -1.15
CA GLU A 546 -4.80 12.76 -1.37
C GLU A 546 -3.66 12.01 -2.05
N PRO A 547 -2.94 12.67 -2.97
CA PRO A 547 -1.68 12.13 -3.48
C PRO A 547 -0.75 11.89 -2.28
N GLU A 548 -0.43 10.62 -1.98
CA GLU A 548 0.65 10.32 -1.03
C GLU A 548 1.90 11.05 -1.56
N ARG A 549 2.58 11.82 -0.69
CA ARG A 549 3.87 12.40 -1.03
C ARG A 549 4.79 11.25 -1.43
N ILE A 550 5.44 11.42 -2.58
CA ILE A 550 6.50 10.54 -3.03
C ILE A 550 7.61 10.58 -1.98
N GLU A 551 7.60 9.65 -1.03
CA GLU A 551 8.84 9.20 -0.40
C GLU A 551 9.53 8.29 -1.42
N GLY A 552 10.13 8.93 -2.42
CA GLY A 552 11.20 8.30 -3.17
C GLY A 552 12.23 7.79 -2.17
N VAL A 553 12.79 6.61 -2.44
CA VAL A 553 13.83 5.93 -1.67
C VAL A 553 14.64 6.92 -0.80
N PRO A 554 14.64 6.80 0.54
CA PRO A 554 15.16 7.83 1.40
C PRO A 554 16.68 7.93 1.28
N LEU A 555 17.14 8.98 0.63
CA LEU A 555 18.36 9.72 0.97
C LEU A 555 17.96 11.20 1.02
N ALA A 556 17.37 11.59 2.14
CA ALA A 556 16.81 12.93 2.37
C ALA A 556 17.84 14.06 2.20
N PRO A 557 17.33 15.26 1.89
CA PRO A 557 17.64 16.43 2.70
C PRO A 557 16.37 17.01 3.34
N ILE A 558 16.46 17.31 4.63
CA ILE A 558 15.46 18.04 5.41
C ILE A 558 15.63 19.54 5.13
N SER A 559 14.55 20.25 4.77
CA SER A 559 14.27 21.61 5.28
C SER A 559 12.80 22.02 5.06
N PRO A 560 12.13 22.68 6.04
CA PRO A 560 10.69 22.94 6.02
C PRO A 560 10.33 24.39 5.68
N LYS A 561 9.27 24.65 4.88
CA LYS A 561 8.52 25.92 4.95
C LYS A 561 7.03 25.79 4.63
N GLY A 562 6.21 26.32 5.55
CA GLY A 562 4.91 26.95 5.25
C GLY A 562 3.65 26.29 5.82
N THR A 563 3.41 26.31 7.14
CA THR A 563 2.13 25.88 7.73
C THR A 563 1.08 27.01 7.72
N ARG A 564 -0.09 26.75 7.09
CA ARG A 564 -1.33 27.51 7.27
C ARG A 564 -1.87 27.34 8.71
N GLU A 565 -2.61 28.33 9.23
CA GLU A 565 -3.22 28.29 10.57
C GLU A 565 -4.21 27.12 10.69
N ARG A 566 -4.09 26.33 11.77
CA ARG A 566 -4.91 25.13 12.04
C ARG A 566 -5.55 25.25 13.41
N SER A 567 -6.81 24.83 13.53
CA SER A 567 -7.54 24.75 14.80
C SER A 567 -7.00 23.64 15.72
N ILE A 568 -7.03 23.87 17.04
CA ILE A 568 -6.56 22.92 18.06
C ILE A 568 -7.55 21.75 18.19
N SER A 569 -7.04 20.52 18.36
CA SER A 569 -7.83 19.31 18.60
C SER A 569 -8.64 19.39 19.92
N LYS A 570 -9.89 18.91 19.94
CA LYS A 570 -10.78 18.89 21.12
C LYS A 570 -11.45 17.52 21.27
N GLY A 571 -11.49 16.93 22.47
CA GLY A 571 -12.09 15.60 22.69
C GLY A 571 -11.84 15.01 24.09
N LYS A 572 -12.36 13.79 24.37
CA LYS A 572 -12.32 13.11 25.69
C LYS A 572 -10.91 12.67 26.13
N ASN A 573 -10.01 12.35 25.21
CA ASN A 573 -8.62 11.94 25.48
C ASN A 573 -7.60 13.05 25.18
N VAL A 574 -7.99 14.31 25.39
CA VAL A 574 -7.09 15.47 25.28
C VAL A 574 -6.62 15.89 26.66
N ILE A 575 -5.34 15.73 26.96
CA ILE A 575 -4.75 16.13 28.24
C ILE A 575 -4.21 17.56 28.10
N GLN A 576 -4.91 18.52 28.73
CA GLN A 576 -4.48 19.92 28.87
C GLN A 576 -3.95 20.18 30.29
N LYS A 577 -2.72 20.69 30.42
CA LYS A 577 -2.13 21.03 31.74
C LYS A 577 -1.38 22.37 31.73
N PRO A 578 -1.33 23.09 32.88
CA PRO A 578 -0.58 24.34 33.01
C PRO A 578 0.93 24.11 33.24
N THR A 579 1.73 24.67 32.34
CA THR A 579 2.95 25.50 32.54
C THR A 579 3.91 25.27 33.74
N PHE A 580 5.23 25.08 33.47
CA PHE A 580 6.27 24.45 34.33
C PHE A 580 7.58 25.25 34.66
N ARG A 581 7.81 25.63 35.92
CA ARG A 581 8.93 26.50 36.41
C ARG A 581 10.40 26.09 36.10
N TYR A 582 11.26 27.11 36.03
CA TYR A 582 12.72 27.10 35.79
C TYR A 582 13.59 27.02 37.08
N ASN A 583 14.71 26.27 37.04
CA ASN A 583 15.83 26.37 37.99
C ASN A 583 17.04 27.07 37.33
N PRO A 584 17.43 28.29 37.79
CA PRO A 584 18.49 29.06 37.15
C PRO A 584 19.89 28.50 37.18
N THR A 585 20.15 27.62 38.14
CA THR A 585 21.52 27.25 38.51
C THR A 585 22.00 26.05 37.71
N THR A 586 21.11 25.13 37.34
CA THR A 586 21.49 23.83 36.75
C THR A 586 21.42 23.78 35.22
N LYS A 587 20.75 24.76 34.56
CA LYS A 587 20.53 24.77 33.09
C LYS A 587 19.97 23.46 32.50
N MET A 588 19.36 22.59 33.32
CA MET A 588 18.74 21.34 32.91
C MET A 588 17.22 21.47 32.96
N ALA A 589 16.53 20.72 32.09
CA ALA A 589 15.07 20.53 32.19
C ALA A 589 14.73 19.92 33.56
N ASP A 590 13.69 20.42 34.23
CA ASP A 590 13.26 19.86 35.51
C ASP A 590 12.79 18.42 35.30
N SER A 591 13.44 17.47 35.97
CA SER A 591 13.13 16.04 35.83
C SER A 591 11.70 15.68 36.23
N GLY A 592 10.99 16.55 36.96
CA GLY A 592 9.56 16.43 37.20
C GLY A 592 8.73 16.64 35.93
N VAL A 593 9.13 17.57 35.06
CA VAL A 593 8.47 17.90 33.79
C VAL A 593 8.63 16.78 32.78
N GLU A 594 9.85 16.26 32.64
CA GLU A 594 10.13 15.09 31.80
C GLU A 594 9.33 13.87 32.29
N LYS A 595 9.29 13.65 33.62
CA LYS A 595 8.56 12.51 34.21
C LYS A 595 7.05 12.62 34.01
N THR A 596 6.45 13.79 34.19
CA THR A 596 5.01 14.01 33.98
C THR A 596 4.62 13.90 32.50
N LEU A 597 5.45 14.42 31.60
CA LEU A 597 5.22 14.32 30.16
C LEU A 597 5.33 12.89 29.67
N VAL A 598 6.38 12.18 30.06
CA VAL A 598 6.56 10.75 29.77
C VAL A 598 5.41 9.94 30.37
N SER A 599 4.98 10.22 31.60
CA SER A 599 3.85 9.53 32.24
C SER A 599 2.51 9.77 31.54
N ASN A 600 2.29 10.95 30.97
CA ASN A 600 1.06 11.24 30.22
C ASN A 600 1.07 10.59 28.84
N VAL A 601 2.21 10.63 28.13
CA VAL A 601 2.40 9.92 26.87
C VAL A 601 2.27 8.41 27.09
N ASP A 602 2.89 7.88 28.16
CA ASP A 602 2.75 6.49 28.60
C ASP A 602 1.29 6.14 28.92
N SER A 603 0.58 6.99 29.66
CA SER A 603 -0.86 6.79 29.95
C SER A 603 -1.74 6.78 28.69
N LEU A 604 -1.37 7.53 27.65
CA LEU A 604 -2.12 7.57 26.38
C LEU A 604 -1.75 6.38 25.46
N LEU A 605 -0.47 6.01 25.39
CA LEU A 605 0.02 4.80 24.70
C LEU A 605 -0.65 3.55 25.29
N ASN A 606 -0.78 3.51 26.62
CA ASN A 606 -1.41 2.44 27.37
C ASN A 606 -2.91 2.67 27.64
N GLY A 607 -3.52 3.66 26.98
CA GLY A 607 -4.96 3.96 26.99
C GLY A 607 -5.59 3.61 25.64
N ASP A 608 -6.45 4.49 25.11
CA ASP A 608 -7.00 4.39 23.75
C ASP A 608 -6.28 5.31 22.75
N GLY A 609 -5.06 5.77 23.07
CA GLY A 609 -4.41 6.88 22.35
C GLY A 609 -5.05 8.23 22.71
N GLY A 610 -4.45 9.32 22.23
CA GLY A 610 -4.98 10.67 22.44
C GLY A 610 -3.97 11.78 22.17
N VAL A 611 -4.30 13.00 22.63
CA VAL A 611 -3.50 14.21 22.34
C VAL A 611 -3.03 14.89 23.62
N VAL A 612 -1.74 15.23 23.69
CA VAL A 612 -1.17 16.06 24.77
C VAL A 612 -0.91 17.47 24.25
N HIS A 613 -1.40 18.49 24.97
CA HIS A 613 -1.15 19.90 24.65
C HIS A 613 -0.17 20.56 25.60
N ILE A 614 0.80 21.31 25.05
CA ILE A 614 1.78 22.10 25.80
C ILE A 614 1.86 23.52 25.22
N GLY A 615 1.60 24.56 26.01
CA GLY A 615 1.60 25.97 25.53
C GLY A 615 2.99 26.63 25.48
N ILE A 616 3.24 27.48 24.45
CA ILE A 616 4.52 28.16 24.12
C ILE A 616 4.22 29.62 23.71
N THR A 617 4.75 30.64 24.41
CA THR A 617 4.51 32.08 24.06
C THR A 617 5.75 32.99 24.21
N GLU A 618 5.77 34.10 23.46
CA GLU A 618 6.85 35.12 23.45
C GLU A 618 6.51 36.47 24.12
N LYS A 619 5.28 36.70 24.65
CA LYS A 619 4.85 37.98 25.27
C LYS A 619 4.25 37.83 26.70
N LYS A 620 4.11 38.96 27.43
CA LYS A 620 3.79 39.05 28.88
C LYS A 620 2.49 38.31 29.29
N PRO A 621 2.41 37.79 30.54
CA PRO A 621 1.60 36.61 30.88
C PRO A 621 0.17 36.90 31.40
N THR A 622 -0.81 36.07 31.01
CA THR A 622 -2.24 36.16 31.41
C THR A 622 -2.80 34.86 32.04
N GLY A 623 -2.06 34.23 32.96
CA GLY A 623 -2.66 33.27 33.90
C GLY A 623 -2.79 31.81 33.45
N LEU A 624 -2.51 31.46 32.19
CA LEU A 624 -2.22 30.08 31.74
C LEU A 624 -0.74 29.88 31.34
N PHE A 625 0.09 30.91 31.56
CA PHE A 625 1.25 31.19 30.72
C PHE A 625 2.50 31.53 31.52
N ASN A 626 3.39 30.57 31.65
CA ASN A 626 4.84 30.69 31.84
C ASN A 626 5.37 29.32 31.43
N ASP A 627 6.28 29.12 30.45
CA ASP A 627 6.55 27.74 29.92
C ASP A 627 7.66 27.62 28.86
N LEU A 628 8.52 28.62 28.66
CA LEU A 628 9.65 28.52 27.71
C LEU A 628 11.00 28.87 28.35
N LYS A 629 11.04 29.01 29.69
CA LYS A 629 12.28 29.38 30.39
C LYS A 629 13.25 28.21 30.56
N LEU A 630 12.85 27.00 30.16
CA LEU A 630 13.62 25.75 30.25
C LEU A 630 14.86 25.70 29.34
N PHE A 631 14.91 26.48 28.26
CA PHE A 631 16.03 26.49 27.31
C PHE A 631 16.86 27.78 27.40
N PRO A 632 18.20 27.72 27.15
CA PRO A 632 19.02 28.91 26.95
C PRO A 632 18.38 29.84 25.92
N LYS A 633 18.52 31.17 26.07
CA LYS A 633 17.84 32.15 25.20
C LYS A 633 18.08 31.92 23.69
N LYS A 634 19.24 31.35 23.33
CA LYS A 634 19.66 31.00 21.96
C LYS A 634 19.09 29.67 21.43
N LYS A 635 18.40 28.90 22.26
CA LYS A 635 17.95 27.51 22.06
C LYS A 635 16.42 27.33 22.13
N ARG A 636 15.69 28.45 22.10
CA ARG A 636 14.22 28.51 22.28
C ARG A 636 13.49 28.47 20.93
N THR A 637 13.84 27.52 20.07
CA THR A 637 13.15 27.30 18.80
C THR A 637 12.21 26.09 18.90
N GLN A 638 11.18 26.04 18.04
CA GLN A 638 10.27 24.89 17.96
C GLN A 638 11.04 23.59 17.67
N GLU A 639 12.02 23.67 16.77
CA GLU A 639 12.87 22.54 16.36
C GLU A 639 13.72 21.99 17.51
N GLU A 640 14.32 22.85 18.33
CA GLU A 640 15.12 22.41 19.47
C GLU A 640 14.27 21.83 20.60
N PHE A 641 13.07 22.38 20.81
CA PHE A 641 12.10 21.85 21.75
C PHE A 641 11.62 20.46 21.33
N GLU A 642 11.22 20.31 20.06
CA GLU A 642 10.79 19.03 19.48
C GLU A 642 11.91 18.00 19.55
N LYS A 643 13.14 18.37 19.17
CA LYS A 643 14.31 17.49 19.25
C LYS A 643 14.52 16.96 20.66
N LYS A 644 14.49 17.84 21.67
CA LYS A 644 14.69 17.45 23.06
C LYS A 644 13.56 16.56 23.58
N LEU A 645 12.33 16.84 23.16
CA LEU A 645 11.16 16.03 23.49
C LEU A 645 11.27 14.61 22.91
N ARG A 646 11.60 14.49 21.63
CA ARG A 646 11.81 13.20 20.96
C ARG A 646 12.96 12.41 21.60
N GLU A 647 14.09 13.05 21.91
CA GLU A 647 15.19 12.42 22.65
C GLU A 647 14.74 11.91 24.02
N THR A 648 13.91 12.66 24.74
CA THR A 648 13.42 12.27 26.07
C THR A 648 12.48 11.07 25.99
N LEU A 649 11.57 11.04 25.02
CA LEU A 649 10.66 9.91 24.78
C LEU A 649 11.44 8.66 24.34
N GLN A 650 12.38 8.82 23.41
CA GLN A 650 13.22 7.73 22.90
C GLN A 650 14.05 7.06 24.00
N ASN A 651 14.53 7.83 24.97
CA ASN A 651 15.36 7.31 26.06
C ASN A 651 14.56 6.66 27.19
N ARG A 652 13.23 6.82 27.21
CA ARG A 652 12.36 6.41 28.33
C ARG A 652 11.37 5.32 27.98
N LEU A 653 11.05 5.16 26.70
CA LEU A 653 10.15 4.13 26.18
C LEU A 653 10.97 2.98 25.58
N SER A 654 10.51 1.75 25.77
CA SER A 654 11.19 0.54 25.30
C SER A 654 11.19 0.36 23.78
N ASP A 655 10.16 0.87 23.10
CA ASP A 655 10.04 0.76 21.66
C ASP A 655 10.65 1.99 20.99
N SER A 656 11.77 1.76 20.33
CA SER A 656 12.54 2.78 19.61
C SER A 656 11.80 3.40 18.41
N TYR A 657 10.70 2.79 17.95
CA TYR A 657 9.89 3.32 16.86
C TYR A 657 8.80 4.28 17.34
N ILE A 658 8.36 4.19 18.60
CA ILE A 658 7.28 5.04 19.15
C ILE A 658 7.63 6.53 19.08
N GLY A 659 8.89 6.91 19.30
CA GLY A 659 9.35 8.30 19.16
C GLY A 659 9.17 8.88 17.75
N ARG A 660 9.00 8.01 16.73
CA ARG A 660 8.71 8.36 15.33
C ARG A 660 7.22 8.25 15.00
N THR A 661 6.50 7.34 15.66
CA THR A 661 5.03 7.17 15.50
C THR A 661 4.24 8.31 16.14
N ILE A 662 4.82 8.99 17.14
CA ILE A 662 4.24 10.17 17.76
C ILE A 662 4.39 11.38 16.83
N ARG A 663 3.26 11.92 16.37
CA ARG A 663 3.21 13.14 15.56
C ARG A 663 3.22 14.34 16.48
N ILE A 664 4.15 15.27 16.25
CA ILE A 664 4.24 16.53 17.01
C ILE A 664 3.95 17.66 16.04
N THR A 665 3.03 18.55 16.40
CA THR A 665 2.69 19.73 15.60
C THR A 665 2.71 20.98 16.46
N PHE A 666 2.97 22.12 15.83
CA PHE A 666 3.04 23.43 16.50
C PHE A 666 2.00 24.42 15.94
N PRO A 667 0.68 24.18 16.08
CA PRO A 667 -0.33 25.14 15.64
C PRO A 667 -0.12 26.52 16.29
N LYS A 668 -0.22 27.56 15.45
CA LYS A 668 -0.34 28.96 15.90
C LYS A 668 -1.81 29.28 16.11
N THR A 669 -2.14 29.76 17.29
CA THR A 669 -3.40 30.47 17.56
C THR A 669 -3.10 31.94 17.82
N HIS A 670 -4.10 32.83 17.74
CA HIS A 670 -4.03 34.30 17.68
C HIS A 670 -3.01 35.03 18.61
N SER A 671 -2.40 34.36 19.59
CA SER A 671 -1.25 34.88 20.37
C SER A 671 -0.30 33.82 20.97
N VAL A 672 -0.44 32.53 20.62
CA VAL A 672 0.23 31.41 21.30
C VAL A 672 0.59 30.29 20.31
N THR A 673 1.82 29.77 20.39
CA THR A 673 2.18 28.48 19.79
C THR A 673 1.80 27.37 20.76
N ILE A 674 1.12 26.32 20.31
CA ILE A 674 0.84 25.16 21.16
C ILE A 674 1.55 23.96 20.53
N CYS A 675 2.33 23.22 21.32
CA CYS A 675 2.84 21.92 20.95
C CYS A 675 1.74 20.88 21.19
N GLU A 676 1.19 20.32 20.12
CA GLU A 676 0.29 19.17 20.16
C GLU A 676 1.08 17.89 19.87
N ILE A 677 0.93 16.90 20.73
CA ILE A 677 1.58 15.58 20.61
C ILE A 677 0.47 14.55 20.45
N PHE A 678 0.40 13.93 19.27
CA PHE A 678 -0.53 12.85 18.97
C PHE A 678 0.11 11.52 19.33
N VAL A 679 -0.53 10.79 20.21
CA VAL A 679 -0.05 9.53 20.76
C VAL A 679 -0.96 8.41 20.26
N PRO A 680 -0.49 7.55 19.34
CA PRO A 680 -1.31 6.46 18.82
C PRO A 680 -1.55 5.39 19.89
N ARG A 681 -2.65 4.66 19.80
CA ARG A 681 -2.91 3.50 20.65
C ARG A 681 -1.90 2.39 20.35
N SER A 682 -1.18 1.91 21.37
CA SER A 682 -0.27 0.76 21.21
C SER A 682 -1.02 -0.57 21.34
N SER A 683 -0.75 -1.51 20.44
CA SER A 683 -1.25 -2.90 20.49
C SER A 683 -0.35 -3.85 21.29
N VAL A 684 0.79 -3.37 21.77
CA VAL A 684 1.79 -4.12 22.57
C VAL A 684 2.10 -3.33 23.84
N PRO A 685 2.25 -3.97 25.02
CA PRO A 685 2.68 -3.28 26.23
C PRO A 685 4.10 -2.69 26.09
N ILE A 686 4.30 -1.48 26.60
CA ILE A 686 5.55 -0.70 26.48
C ILE A 686 6.22 -0.63 27.86
N TYR A 687 7.54 -0.80 27.93
CA TYR A 687 8.30 -0.75 29.19
C TYR A 687 8.72 0.69 29.50
N VAL A 688 8.76 1.04 30.80
CA VAL A 688 9.25 2.34 31.29
C VAL A 688 10.55 2.13 32.06
N ILE A 689 11.63 2.75 31.58
CA ILE A 689 12.93 2.74 32.30
C ILE A 689 12.91 3.86 33.35
N THR A 690 12.83 3.47 34.62
CA THR A 690 12.86 4.43 35.73
C THR A 690 14.27 5.00 35.95
N LYS A 691 14.38 6.10 36.70
CA LYS A 691 15.65 6.81 36.95
C LYS A 691 16.70 5.95 37.67
N ASN A 692 16.29 4.85 38.31
CA ASN A 692 17.15 3.93 39.04
C ASN A 692 17.67 2.76 38.18
N LYS A 693 17.33 2.73 36.88
CA LYS A 693 17.57 1.60 35.95
C LYS A 693 16.81 0.32 36.28
N ASP A 694 15.84 0.37 37.18
CA ASP A 694 14.91 -0.74 37.40
C ASP A 694 13.85 -0.73 36.28
N GLU A 695 13.72 -1.86 35.58
CA GLU A 695 12.70 -2.13 34.56
C GLU A 695 11.39 -2.52 35.27
N GLU A 696 10.36 -1.69 35.15
CA GLU A 696 9.03 -2.04 35.68
C GLU A 696 8.13 -2.54 34.53
N PHE A 697 7.77 -3.83 34.56
CA PHE A 697 6.92 -4.47 33.55
C PHE A 697 5.46 -4.49 34.00
N TYR A 698 4.60 -3.96 33.14
CA TYR A 698 3.17 -3.90 33.36
C TYR A 698 2.43 -4.62 32.24
N VAL A 699 1.39 -5.37 32.58
CA VAL A 699 0.53 -6.05 31.61
C VAL A 699 -0.92 -5.61 31.79
N ARG A 700 -1.72 -5.74 30.73
CA ARG A 700 -3.16 -5.50 30.79
C ARG A 700 -3.88 -6.79 31.20
N GLU A 701 -4.48 -6.76 32.38
CA GLU A 701 -5.48 -7.75 32.80
C GLU A 701 -6.84 -7.04 32.88
N ASN A 702 -7.83 -7.52 32.12
CA ASN A 702 -9.20 -6.98 32.10
C ASN A 702 -9.29 -5.46 31.85
N GLY A 703 -8.48 -4.95 30.91
CA GLY A 703 -8.48 -3.54 30.51
C GLY A 703 -7.79 -2.60 31.51
N LYS A 704 -7.30 -3.10 32.65
CA LYS A 704 -6.54 -2.35 33.65
C LYS A 704 -5.08 -2.76 33.68
N LEU A 705 -4.24 -1.79 34.00
CA LEU A 705 -2.79 -1.95 34.10
C LEU A 705 -2.43 -2.55 35.46
N VAL A 706 -1.78 -3.72 35.45
CA VAL A 706 -1.34 -4.41 36.67
C VAL A 706 0.17 -4.59 36.60
N ARG A 707 0.86 -4.19 37.68
CA ARG A 707 2.30 -4.45 37.85
C ARG A 707 2.48 -5.95 38.13
N LEU A 708 3.21 -6.65 37.26
CA LEU A 708 3.55 -8.04 37.53
C LEU A 708 4.72 -8.12 38.51
N SER A 709 4.71 -9.14 39.37
CA SER A 709 5.88 -9.49 40.18
C SER A 709 6.97 -10.09 39.28
N PRO A 710 8.27 -9.96 39.62
CA PRO A 710 9.37 -10.41 38.75
C PRO A 710 9.22 -11.84 38.21
N ARG A 711 8.69 -12.77 39.02
CA ARG A 711 8.42 -14.15 38.60
C ARG A 711 7.32 -14.24 37.54
N LYS A 712 6.21 -13.50 37.71
CA LYS A 712 5.12 -13.43 36.72
C LYS A 712 5.56 -12.71 35.45
N GLN A 713 6.50 -11.76 35.54
CA GLN A 713 7.10 -11.12 34.36
C GLN A 713 7.85 -12.15 33.52
N SER A 714 8.72 -12.97 34.14
CA SER A 714 9.46 -14.02 33.43
C SER A 714 8.55 -15.10 32.83
N GLU A 715 7.47 -15.47 33.53
CA GLU A 715 6.47 -16.42 33.01
C GLU A 715 5.69 -15.82 31.83
N TYR A 716 5.20 -14.58 31.94
CA TYR A 716 4.50 -13.88 30.88
C TYR A 716 5.39 -13.68 29.63
N ILE A 717 6.66 -13.29 29.84
CA ILE A 717 7.64 -13.15 28.77
C ILE A 717 7.88 -14.49 28.08
N LYS A 718 8.10 -15.59 28.84
CA LYS A 718 8.27 -16.94 28.27
C LYS A 718 7.03 -17.44 27.50
N GLU A 719 5.83 -17.09 27.95
CA GLU A 719 4.59 -17.52 27.31
C GLU A 719 4.27 -16.73 26.03
N HIS A 720 4.67 -15.45 25.95
CA HIS A 720 4.23 -14.53 24.89
C HIS A 720 5.35 -14.10 23.94
N PHE A 721 6.62 -14.23 24.35
CA PHE A 721 7.80 -13.84 23.58
C PHE A 721 8.81 -15.00 23.58
N PHE A 722 8.96 -15.66 22.43
CA PHE A 722 9.94 -16.76 22.30
C PHE A 722 11.37 -16.23 22.21
N ASP A 723 12.24 -16.82 23.03
CA ASP A 723 13.70 -16.68 23.12
C ASP A 723 14.24 -15.28 23.41
N VAL A 724 14.48 -15.03 24.70
CA VAL A 724 15.43 -14.03 25.18
C VAL A 724 16.31 -14.73 26.23
N ASP A 725 17.57 -14.98 25.88
CA ASP A 725 18.63 -15.19 26.87
C ASP A 725 19.07 -13.86 27.46
#